data_AF-A0A3A5HBD9-F1
#
_entry.id   AF-A0A3A5HBD9-F1
#
_cell.length_a   1.000
_cell.length_b   1.000
_cell.length_c   1.000
_cell.angle_alpha   90.00
_cell.angle_beta   90.00
_cell.angle_gamma   90.00
#
_symmetry.space_group_name_H-M   'P 1'
#
loop_
_entity.id
_entity.type
_entity.pdbx_description
1 polymer ?
#
loop_
_entity_poly.entity_id
_entity_poly.type
_entity_poly.pdbx_seq_one_letter_code
_entity_poly.pdbx_strand_id
1 'polypeptide(L)'
;MRTDVLTPQAVFYLPQHLVVPLFQRPYVWDEAEQWLPLWQDISRLAELRLRDPYSTPTHFLGAVVLQALESQHGVVPAKNVIDGQQRLTTLQVLIDASAAVFEGRGLDGLAAQFRDLTHNRAYSDVVGASLKLQHTNQDGVAFGEVMDAEPPVVHELLKHTGARIVRAHAFFVDRVEQWLGEGDDVRARADALAHSISQGLQLVVIDLQAQENSQEIFETLNARGTPLTAADLIKNFVFQRLEAEGADTRRAYAEDWPFEEPFWEVEVSVGRYSMSRSSLFLSQWLGSRLGEEVSPRQTFIRFKTYVDYESGSKMGDLLLAIKAQAGLYRGWTEHAAETSRILTRPEMAFYRMSAGGVELLKPAIIWLYDPEMAIPRDVADEVIAMLESWVVRRQLLRLTSADLGRIVAEIIRVNRDTDASLLVERVRGNLTRLNVASNYWPGDDEIRAHLRTEQAYRRYTRGRMRLYLEAVEDHLRGVHKYPQVARAGYPIEHVLPQKWQNNWNVVGLEAELARSEHVHRIGNLTLLTTSLNSTVSNGPWGGQGGKRERLLKHDVMLLNRHFHDKASWDEAAIDERTALLTELLLAVWPIPAGHVGSISDAPQKEAAWVELKHLVAAGLLPAGTVLRPRPGQWDAVEGIVTADGQIEVDGKLYASPSSAGYHVKGGKAANGWTFWRLPNGGQLKDVRAQYRGQSADKPAGFDWSRMHEILEALPAGHWTSYSDLADAVGTAPQPLGTHIARCRQCANAWRVLGSDGRVASGFAWADPADDRDPELLLREEGVTFVNGLADVQHRLDSEALAVLLAADD
;
A
#
# COMPACT_ATOMS: atom_id res chain seq x y z
N MET A 1 -20.03 -8.31 31.03
CA MET A 1 -20.19 -8.60 29.60
C MET A 1 -21.03 -9.85 29.48
N ARG A 2 -22.10 -9.82 28.68
CA ARG A 2 -22.92 -10.99 28.36
C ARG A 2 -22.91 -11.19 26.85
N THR A 3 -22.76 -12.42 26.39
CA THR A 3 -22.72 -12.75 24.96
C THR A 3 -23.74 -13.81 24.65
N ASP A 4 -24.70 -13.48 23.80
CA ASP A 4 -25.83 -14.34 23.44
C ASP A 4 -26.02 -14.39 21.93
N VAL A 5 -26.44 -15.53 21.38
CA VAL A 5 -26.91 -15.62 19.98
C VAL A 5 -28.40 -15.29 19.96
N LEU A 6 -28.76 -14.15 19.37
CA LEU A 6 -30.13 -13.62 19.36
C LEU A 6 -30.66 -13.47 17.93
N THR A 7 -31.97 -13.62 17.76
CA THR A 7 -32.66 -13.30 16.50
C THR A 7 -32.99 -11.81 16.43
N PRO A 8 -33.27 -11.22 15.26
CA PRO A 8 -33.74 -9.83 15.16
C PRO A 8 -34.94 -9.55 16.06
N GLN A 9 -35.88 -10.49 16.18
CA GLN A 9 -36.97 -10.37 17.14
C GLN A 9 -36.44 -10.24 18.57
N ALA A 10 -35.54 -11.11 19.02
CA ALA A 10 -35.01 -11.04 20.39
C ALA A 10 -34.20 -9.75 20.65
N VAL A 11 -33.50 -9.23 19.64
CA VAL A 11 -32.75 -7.96 19.74
C VAL A 11 -33.70 -6.78 19.92
N PHE A 12 -34.75 -6.70 19.09
CA PHE A 12 -35.58 -5.49 19.01
C PHE A 12 -36.88 -5.55 19.83
N TYR A 13 -37.32 -6.71 20.31
CA TYR A 13 -38.63 -6.86 20.96
C TYR A 13 -38.83 -5.96 22.20
N LEU A 14 -37.81 -5.82 23.05
CA LEU A 14 -37.93 -5.01 24.27
C LEU A 14 -37.96 -3.50 23.96
N PRO A 15 -38.72 -2.69 24.71
CA PRO A 15 -38.64 -1.24 24.63
C PRO A 15 -37.22 -0.76 24.96
N GLN A 16 -36.52 -0.18 23.98
CA GLN A 16 -35.15 0.32 24.14
C GLN A 16 -34.79 1.29 23.00
N HIS A 17 -33.73 2.09 23.21
CA HIS A 17 -33.05 2.82 22.15
C HIS A 17 -31.65 2.25 21.92
N LEU A 18 -31.37 1.84 20.69
CA LEU A 18 -30.05 1.54 20.20
C LEU A 18 -29.54 2.79 19.49
N VAL A 19 -28.56 3.45 20.07
CA VAL A 19 -28.05 4.75 19.60
C VAL A 19 -26.76 4.54 18.84
N VAL A 20 -26.73 4.88 17.56
CA VAL A 20 -25.50 4.98 16.75
C VAL A 20 -24.84 6.33 17.07
N PRO A 21 -23.66 6.34 17.72
CA PRO A 21 -22.99 7.58 18.13
C PRO A 21 -22.57 8.49 16.95
N LEU A 22 -22.38 9.78 17.24
CA LEU A 22 -22.09 10.82 16.24
C LEU A 22 -20.83 10.53 15.41
N PHE A 23 -19.82 9.96 16.06
CA PHE A 23 -18.51 9.71 15.47
C PHE A 23 -18.41 8.40 14.70
N GLN A 24 -19.46 7.57 14.72
CA GLN A 24 -19.50 6.35 13.93
C GLN A 24 -19.59 6.64 12.43
N ARG A 25 -18.99 5.76 11.61
CA ARG A 25 -18.97 5.93 10.14
C ARG A 25 -20.39 6.07 9.57
N PRO A 26 -20.60 6.84 8.49
CA PRO A 26 -21.89 6.87 7.81
C PRO A 26 -22.32 5.50 7.26
N TYR A 27 -23.58 5.35 6.86
CA TYR A 27 -24.07 4.14 6.23
C TYR A 27 -23.45 3.97 4.83
N VAL A 28 -22.66 2.90 4.65
CA VAL A 28 -21.85 2.67 3.44
C VAL A 28 -22.23 1.41 2.69
N TRP A 29 -23.07 0.53 3.24
CA TRP A 29 -23.50 -0.67 2.52
C TRP A 29 -24.23 -0.30 1.22
N ASP A 30 -24.08 -1.11 0.19
CA ASP A 30 -24.67 -0.95 -1.14
C ASP A 30 -25.38 -2.22 -1.62
N GLU A 31 -26.07 -2.08 -2.75
CA GLU A 31 -26.90 -3.13 -3.32
C GLU A 31 -26.11 -4.39 -3.69
N ALA A 32 -24.94 -4.21 -4.33
CA ALA A 32 -24.20 -5.30 -4.94
C ALA A 32 -23.50 -6.16 -3.89
N GLU A 33 -22.85 -5.51 -2.92
CA GLU A 33 -21.98 -6.19 -1.96
C GLU A 33 -22.72 -6.63 -0.69
N GLN A 34 -23.84 -5.99 -0.32
CA GLN A 34 -24.53 -6.30 0.95
C GLN A 34 -26.03 -6.51 0.87
N TRP A 35 -26.81 -5.61 0.24
CA TRP A 35 -28.28 -5.70 0.32
C TRP A 35 -28.83 -6.90 -0.45
N LEU A 36 -28.33 -7.13 -1.67
CA LEU A 36 -28.75 -8.26 -2.50
C LEU A 36 -28.32 -9.62 -1.91
N PRO A 37 -27.07 -9.82 -1.44
CA PRO A 37 -26.70 -11.04 -0.72
C PRO A 37 -27.60 -11.32 0.50
N LEU A 38 -27.83 -10.32 1.35
CA LEU A 38 -28.72 -10.45 2.51
C LEU A 38 -30.14 -10.87 2.09
N TRP A 39 -30.68 -10.24 1.04
CA TRP A 39 -31.99 -10.58 0.50
C TRP A 39 -32.04 -12.02 -0.01
N GLN A 40 -31.01 -12.47 -0.75
CA GLN A 40 -30.90 -13.84 -1.27
C GLN A 40 -30.87 -14.88 -0.15
N ASP A 41 -30.20 -14.58 0.96
CA ASP A 41 -30.20 -15.47 2.12
C ASP A 41 -31.58 -15.54 2.78
N ILE A 42 -32.26 -14.42 2.96
CA ILE A 42 -33.62 -14.38 3.53
C ILE A 42 -34.62 -15.11 2.63
N SER A 43 -34.58 -14.86 1.33
CA SER A 43 -35.51 -15.49 0.37
C SER A 43 -35.30 -17.01 0.35
N ARG A 44 -34.05 -17.48 0.38
CA ARG A 44 -33.71 -18.90 0.51
C ARG A 44 -34.29 -19.52 1.79
N LEU A 45 -34.19 -18.84 2.94
CA LEU A 45 -34.80 -19.32 4.20
C LEU A 45 -36.33 -19.43 4.09
N ALA A 46 -36.96 -18.42 3.50
CA ALA A 46 -38.41 -18.40 3.30
C ALA A 46 -38.88 -19.52 2.34
N GLU A 47 -38.14 -19.76 1.26
CA GLU A 47 -38.37 -20.86 0.30
C GLU A 47 -38.29 -22.23 0.97
N LEU A 48 -37.26 -22.45 1.80
CA LEU A 48 -37.11 -23.70 2.55
C LEU A 48 -38.29 -23.93 3.49
N ARG A 49 -38.77 -22.87 4.14
CA ARG A 49 -39.91 -22.94 5.06
C ARG A 49 -41.24 -23.17 4.34
N LEU A 50 -41.42 -22.62 3.14
CA LEU A 50 -42.59 -22.90 2.30
C LEU A 50 -42.63 -24.37 1.85
N ARG A 51 -41.47 -24.96 1.57
CA ARG A 51 -41.36 -26.37 1.19
C ARG A 51 -41.54 -27.31 2.38
N ASP A 52 -41.01 -26.93 3.54
CA ASP A 52 -41.12 -27.69 4.79
C ASP A 52 -41.41 -26.73 5.97
N PRO A 53 -42.67 -26.60 6.40
CA PRO A 53 -43.09 -25.71 7.49
C PRO A 53 -42.45 -26.02 8.85
N TYR A 54 -41.94 -27.23 9.05
CA TYR A 54 -41.27 -27.64 10.30
C TYR A 54 -39.77 -27.36 10.28
N SER A 55 -39.21 -27.02 9.12
CA SER A 55 -37.82 -26.64 8.99
C SER A 55 -37.55 -25.30 9.69
N THR A 56 -36.46 -25.26 10.45
CA THR A 56 -35.98 -24.08 11.18
C THR A 56 -34.59 -23.65 10.69
N PRO A 57 -34.41 -23.42 9.38
CA PRO A 57 -33.12 -23.03 8.85
C PRO A 57 -32.76 -21.65 9.39
N THR A 58 -31.49 -21.47 9.74
CA THR A 58 -30.98 -20.20 10.26
C THR A 58 -29.86 -19.67 9.38
N HIS A 59 -29.64 -18.35 9.41
CA HIS A 59 -28.52 -17.69 8.76
C HIS A 59 -27.83 -16.73 9.72
N PHE A 60 -26.51 -16.81 9.78
CA PHE A 60 -25.69 -16.02 10.71
C PHE A 60 -25.24 -14.70 10.07
N LEU A 61 -25.54 -13.57 10.72
CA LEU A 61 -25.25 -12.22 10.21
C LEU A 61 -23.97 -11.59 10.78
N GLY A 62 -23.30 -12.27 11.71
CA GLY A 62 -22.14 -11.74 12.43
C GLY A 62 -22.48 -11.26 13.84
N ALA A 63 -21.59 -10.42 14.38
CA ALA A 63 -21.69 -9.89 15.73
C ALA A 63 -22.11 -8.41 15.75
N VAL A 64 -22.69 -8.01 16.88
CA VAL A 64 -22.99 -6.62 17.26
C VAL A 64 -22.56 -6.40 18.71
N VAL A 65 -22.04 -5.20 19.01
CA VAL A 65 -21.58 -4.83 20.36
C VAL A 65 -22.40 -3.66 20.84
N LEU A 66 -23.06 -3.82 21.99
CA LEU A 66 -23.95 -2.82 22.58
C LEU A 66 -23.46 -2.46 23.98
N GLN A 67 -23.44 -1.17 24.32
CA GLN A 67 -23.07 -0.70 25.66
C GLN A 67 -24.21 0.05 26.31
N ALA A 68 -24.64 -0.38 27.50
CA ALA A 68 -25.69 0.28 28.25
C ALA A 68 -25.30 1.72 28.62
N LEU A 69 -26.24 2.65 28.49
CA LEU A 69 -26.11 4.02 29.00
C LEU A 69 -26.74 4.10 30.40
N GLU A 70 -26.09 4.81 31.32
CA GLU A 70 -26.69 5.12 32.62
C GLU A 70 -27.98 5.93 32.41
N SER A 71 -29.12 5.32 32.73
CA SER A 71 -30.44 5.90 32.50
C SER A 71 -31.11 6.24 33.83
N GLN A 72 -31.80 7.38 33.88
CA GLN A 72 -32.64 7.76 35.03
C GLN A 72 -33.92 6.89 35.04
N HIS A 73 -34.46 6.63 36.24
CA HIS A 73 -35.68 5.84 36.40
C HIS A 73 -36.85 6.47 35.62
N GLY A 74 -37.56 5.67 34.83
CA GLY A 74 -38.76 6.09 34.07
C GLY A 74 -38.52 6.46 32.60
N VAL A 75 -37.29 6.35 32.09
CA VAL A 75 -36.95 6.54 30.67
C VAL A 75 -36.73 5.18 29.99
N VAL A 76 -37.03 5.09 28.70
CA VAL A 76 -36.72 3.91 27.87
C VAL A 76 -35.21 3.64 27.94
N PRO A 77 -34.76 2.43 28.29
CA PRO A 77 -33.32 2.12 28.37
C PRO A 77 -32.61 2.39 27.04
N ALA A 78 -31.46 3.03 27.10
CA ALA A 78 -30.64 3.31 25.92
C ALA A 78 -29.32 2.53 25.95
N LYS A 79 -28.87 2.08 24.78
CA LYS A 79 -27.58 1.44 24.56
C LYS A 79 -26.87 2.07 23.37
N ASN A 80 -25.59 2.39 23.50
CA ASN A 80 -24.76 2.78 22.37
C ASN A 80 -24.39 1.56 21.53
N VAL A 81 -24.49 1.69 20.21
CA VAL A 81 -23.99 0.73 19.24
C VAL A 81 -22.50 0.98 19.04
N ILE A 82 -21.68 0.08 19.56
CA ILE A 82 -20.21 0.15 19.48
C ILE A 82 -19.72 -0.48 18.18
N ASP A 83 -20.27 -1.65 17.82
CA ASP A 83 -20.04 -2.33 16.54
C ASP A 83 -21.31 -2.95 15.97
N GLY A 84 -21.33 -3.15 14.66
CA GLY A 84 -22.44 -3.78 13.95
C GLY A 84 -23.53 -2.79 13.50
N GLN A 85 -23.25 -1.49 13.54
CA GLN A 85 -24.23 -0.46 13.16
C GLN A 85 -24.80 -0.67 11.76
N GLN A 86 -23.97 -1.03 10.76
CA GLN A 86 -24.43 -1.17 9.37
C GLN A 86 -25.46 -2.29 9.29
N ARG A 87 -25.19 -3.42 9.98
CA ARG A 87 -26.11 -4.56 10.08
C ARG A 87 -27.42 -4.18 10.77
N LEU A 88 -27.36 -3.51 11.91
CA LEU A 88 -28.55 -3.10 12.66
C LEU A 88 -29.40 -2.10 11.85
N THR A 89 -28.77 -1.13 11.18
CA THR A 89 -29.44 -0.19 10.28
C THR A 89 -30.13 -0.92 9.13
N THR A 90 -29.43 -1.82 8.41
CA THR A 90 -30.01 -2.57 7.30
C THR A 90 -31.16 -3.46 7.76
N LEU A 91 -31.06 -4.11 8.93
CA LEU A 91 -32.13 -4.92 9.49
C LEU A 91 -33.38 -4.09 9.82
N GLN A 92 -33.21 -2.92 10.45
CA GLN A 92 -34.33 -2.02 10.75
C GLN A 92 -35.01 -1.56 9.47
N VAL A 93 -34.25 -1.13 8.45
CA VAL A 93 -34.77 -0.71 7.15
C VAL A 93 -35.50 -1.84 6.43
N LEU A 94 -34.98 -3.06 6.44
CA LEU A 94 -35.62 -4.23 5.83
C LEU A 94 -36.94 -4.59 6.53
N ILE A 95 -36.96 -4.59 7.87
CA ILE A 95 -38.16 -4.90 8.66
C ILE A 95 -39.24 -3.86 8.38
N ASP A 96 -38.86 -2.58 8.34
CA ASP A 96 -39.77 -1.48 8.06
C ASP A 96 -40.34 -1.54 6.63
N ALA A 97 -39.48 -1.71 5.63
CA ALA A 97 -39.88 -1.92 4.23
C ALA A 97 -40.87 -3.08 4.09
N SER A 98 -40.61 -4.19 4.78
CA SER A 98 -41.50 -5.35 4.80
C SER A 98 -42.85 -5.02 5.45
N ALA A 99 -42.85 -4.24 6.55
CA ALA A 99 -44.07 -3.79 7.21
C ALA A 99 -44.92 -2.91 6.29
N ALA A 100 -44.31 -1.96 5.58
CA ALA A 100 -44.97 -1.09 4.62
C ALA A 100 -45.65 -1.88 3.49
N VAL A 101 -44.96 -2.89 2.94
CA VAL A 101 -45.54 -3.76 1.90
C VAL A 101 -46.67 -4.63 2.48
N PHE A 102 -46.51 -5.18 3.68
CA PHE A 102 -47.58 -5.96 4.31
C PHE A 102 -48.84 -5.13 4.56
N GLU A 103 -48.71 -3.89 5.03
CA GLU A 103 -49.83 -2.97 5.21
C GLU A 103 -50.50 -2.63 3.87
N GLY A 104 -49.73 -2.32 2.82
CA GLY A 104 -50.26 -2.08 1.48
C GLY A 104 -51.01 -3.28 0.89
N ARG A 105 -50.73 -4.51 1.35
CA ARG A 105 -51.41 -5.75 0.96
C ARG A 105 -52.54 -6.17 1.91
N GLY A 106 -52.87 -5.35 2.92
CA GLY A 106 -53.91 -5.65 3.91
C GLY A 106 -53.54 -6.77 4.90
N LEU A 107 -52.24 -7.03 5.09
CA LEU A 107 -51.70 -8.02 6.02
C LEU A 107 -51.37 -7.37 7.38
N ASP A 108 -52.34 -6.62 7.93
CA ASP A 108 -52.17 -5.70 9.06
C ASP A 108 -51.54 -6.33 10.31
N GLY A 109 -51.85 -7.60 10.58
CA GLY A 109 -51.26 -8.33 11.71
C GLY A 109 -49.75 -8.51 11.60
N LEU A 110 -49.24 -8.82 10.40
CA LEU A 110 -47.80 -8.94 10.16
C LEU A 110 -47.13 -7.56 10.15
N ALA A 111 -47.78 -6.57 9.54
CA ALA A 111 -47.31 -5.19 9.55
C ALA A 111 -47.17 -4.65 10.99
N ALA A 112 -48.17 -4.87 11.85
CA ALA A 112 -48.13 -4.49 13.26
C ALA A 112 -47.01 -5.21 14.03
N GLN A 113 -46.79 -6.50 13.78
CA GLN A 113 -45.69 -7.24 14.40
C GLN A 113 -44.33 -6.65 14.04
N PHE A 114 -44.11 -6.26 12.79
CA PHE A 114 -42.85 -5.67 12.35
C PHE A 114 -42.69 -4.23 12.83
N ARG A 115 -43.78 -3.44 12.90
CA ARG A 115 -43.77 -2.11 13.53
C ARG A 115 -43.38 -2.17 14.99
N ASP A 116 -43.82 -3.17 15.75
CA ASP A 116 -43.38 -3.39 17.15
C ASP A 116 -41.85 -3.71 17.26
N LEU A 117 -41.19 -4.10 16.16
CA LEU A 117 -39.73 -4.36 16.08
C LEU A 117 -38.91 -3.18 15.53
N THR A 118 -39.55 -2.16 14.96
CA THR A 118 -38.87 -0.93 14.49
C THR A 118 -39.17 0.26 15.39
N HIS A 119 -40.33 0.25 16.05
CA HIS A 119 -40.84 1.33 16.89
C HIS A 119 -41.14 0.85 18.33
N ASN A 120 -40.80 1.68 19.30
CA ASN A 120 -41.27 1.64 20.67
C ASN A 120 -42.69 2.22 20.73
N ARG A 121 -43.53 1.65 21.59
CA ARG A 121 -44.86 2.22 21.87
C ARG A 121 -44.71 3.59 22.51
N ALA A 122 -45.50 4.55 22.04
CA ALA A 122 -45.42 5.93 22.50
C ALA A 122 -45.78 6.03 24.00
N TYR A 123 -44.78 6.39 24.82
CA TYR A 123 -44.98 6.90 26.18
C TYR A 123 -44.81 8.43 26.24
N SER A 124 -44.52 9.10 25.10
CA SER A 124 -44.23 10.53 25.00
C SER A 124 -44.51 11.08 23.59
N ASP A 125 -44.91 12.36 23.51
CA ASP A 125 -45.28 13.08 22.27
C ASP A 125 -44.08 13.63 21.46
N VAL A 126 -42.89 13.04 21.56
CA VAL A 126 -41.69 13.53 20.85
C VAL A 126 -41.55 12.83 19.49
N VAL A 127 -41.56 13.60 18.41
CA VAL A 127 -41.33 13.13 17.02
C VAL A 127 -39.96 12.45 16.90
N GLY A 128 -39.90 11.23 16.34
CA GLY A 128 -38.68 10.41 16.23
C GLY A 128 -38.24 9.68 17.51
N ALA A 129 -38.95 9.87 18.64
CA ALA A 129 -38.67 9.16 19.89
C ALA A 129 -39.26 7.74 19.93
N SER A 130 -39.97 7.33 18.88
CA SER A 130 -40.50 5.97 18.74
C SER A 130 -39.43 5.01 18.18
N LEU A 131 -38.51 5.43 17.31
CA LEU A 131 -37.58 4.51 16.66
C LEU A 131 -36.67 3.76 17.65
N LYS A 132 -36.56 2.45 17.45
CA LYS A 132 -35.68 1.59 18.26
C LYS A 132 -34.20 1.78 17.94
N LEU A 133 -33.86 2.11 16.69
CA LEU A 133 -32.51 2.50 16.29
C LEU A 133 -32.49 4.00 16.00
N GLN A 134 -31.53 4.72 16.58
CA GLN A 134 -31.39 6.16 16.43
C GLN A 134 -29.98 6.50 15.96
N HIS A 135 -29.89 7.29 14.90
CA HIS A 135 -28.64 7.77 14.37
C HIS A 135 -28.39 9.20 14.85
N THR A 136 -27.31 9.40 15.61
CA THR A 136 -26.86 10.75 16.02
C THR A 136 -25.85 11.36 15.05
N ASN A 137 -25.39 10.58 14.07
CA ASN A 137 -24.52 11.02 12.98
C ASN A 137 -25.34 11.61 11.80
N GLN A 138 -24.67 11.92 10.70
CA GLN A 138 -25.30 12.56 9.53
C GLN A 138 -26.43 11.76 8.88
N ASP A 139 -26.52 10.45 9.14
CA ASP A 139 -27.55 9.59 8.57
C ASP A 139 -28.92 9.77 9.24
N GLY A 140 -28.97 10.37 10.44
CA GLY A 140 -30.18 10.39 11.28
C GLY A 140 -31.39 11.04 10.64
N VAL A 141 -31.19 12.11 9.88
CA VAL A 141 -32.30 12.80 9.21
C VAL A 141 -32.90 11.94 8.10
N ALA A 142 -32.05 11.33 7.27
CA ALA A 142 -32.49 10.48 6.17
C ALA A 142 -33.10 9.15 6.67
N PHE A 143 -32.54 8.57 7.74
CA PHE A 143 -33.06 7.37 8.39
C PHE A 143 -34.45 7.65 9.00
N GLY A 144 -34.60 8.71 9.79
CA GLY A 144 -35.89 9.06 10.37
C GLY A 144 -36.96 9.34 9.31
N GLU A 145 -36.60 10.12 8.27
CA GLU A 145 -37.55 10.46 7.19
C GLU A 145 -38.13 9.23 6.50
N VAL A 146 -37.32 8.20 6.23
CA VAL A 146 -37.81 7.01 5.52
C VAL A 146 -38.55 6.03 6.44
N MET A 147 -38.12 5.88 7.69
CA MET A 147 -38.73 4.96 8.66
C MET A 147 -40.07 5.46 9.19
N ASP A 148 -40.30 6.79 9.22
CA ASP A 148 -41.58 7.40 9.60
C ASP A 148 -42.51 7.64 8.39
N ALA A 149 -42.14 7.19 7.18
CA ALA A 149 -42.93 7.43 5.97
C ALA A 149 -44.23 6.60 5.95
N GLU A 150 -45.36 7.21 5.59
CA GLU A 150 -46.64 6.51 5.51
C GLU A 150 -46.69 5.54 4.31
N PRO A 151 -47.10 4.28 4.51
CA PRO A 151 -47.32 3.34 3.41
C PRO A 151 -48.55 3.70 2.56
N PRO A 152 -48.52 3.49 1.22
CA PRO A 152 -47.38 3.05 0.43
C PRO A 152 -46.32 4.16 0.32
N VAL A 153 -45.05 3.79 0.58
CA VAL A 153 -43.96 4.76 0.58
C VAL A 153 -43.61 5.13 -0.87
N VAL A 154 -43.64 6.43 -1.17
CA VAL A 154 -43.23 6.97 -2.48
C VAL A 154 -41.85 7.62 -2.33
N HIS A 155 -40.78 6.84 -2.54
CA HIS A 155 -39.41 7.24 -2.22
C HIS A 155 -38.90 8.44 -3.04
N GLU A 156 -39.47 8.69 -4.22
CA GLU A 156 -39.14 9.86 -5.05
C GLU A 156 -39.60 11.19 -4.43
N LEU A 157 -40.57 11.14 -3.51
CA LEU A 157 -41.08 12.33 -2.82
C LEU A 157 -40.32 12.65 -1.52
N LEU A 158 -39.44 11.75 -1.07
CA LEU A 158 -38.62 11.96 0.12
C LEU A 158 -37.47 12.94 -0.17
N LYS A 159 -37.17 13.82 0.77
CA LYS A 159 -36.14 14.86 0.61
C LYS A 159 -34.75 14.26 0.43
N HIS A 160 -34.47 13.15 1.12
CA HIS A 160 -33.16 12.49 1.11
C HIS A 160 -33.11 11.25 0.22
N THR A 161 -33.87 11.21 -0.88
CA THR A 161 -33.92 10.07 -1.82
C THR A 161 -32.55 9.56 -2.30
N GLY A 162 -31.53 10.44 -2.40
CA GLY A 162 -30.16 10.07 -2.79
C GLY A 162 -29.35 9.34 -1.70
N ALA A 163 -29.77 9.42 -0.43
CA ALA A 163 -29.07 8.77 0.68
C ALA A 163 -29.12 7.24 0.54
N ARG A 164 -28.01 6.57 0.90
CA ARG A 164 -27.90 5.11 0.76
C ARG A 164 -28.96 4.36 1.58
N ILE A 165 -29.31 4.87 2.76
CA ILE A 165 -30.35 4.30 3.63
C ILE A 165 -31.73 4.33 2.94
N VAL A 166 -32.10 5.45 2.32
CA VAL A 166 -33.38 5.59 1.62
C VAL A 166 -33.45 4.67 0.40
N ARG A 167 -32.33 4.55 -0.33
CA ARG A 167 -32.20 3.59 -1.44
C ARG A 167 -32.27 2.13 -0.98
N ALA A 168 -31.72 1.80 0.18
CA ALA A 168 -31.84 0.47 0.77
C ALA A 168 -33.31 0.15 1.10
N HIS A 169 -34.05 1.11 1.64
CA HIS A 169 -35.48 0.95 1.90
C HIS A 169 -36.27 0.69 0.60
N ALA A 170 -36.04 1.50 -0.44
CA ALA A 170 -36.65 1.30 -1.76
C ALA A 170 -36.35 -0.08 -2.33
N PHE A 171 -35.08 -0.50 -2.29
CA PHE A 171 -34.66 -1.83 -2.71
C PHE A 171 -35.43 -2.94 -1.99
N PHE A 172 -35.56 -2.88 -0.67
CA PHE A 172 -36.26 -3.92 0.08
C PHE A 172 -37.77 -3.90 -0.15
N VAL A 173 -38.40 -2.73 -0.33
CA VAL A 173 -39.82 -2.64 -0.75
C VAL A 173 -40.02 -3.40 -2.07
N ASP A 174 -39.23 -3.08 -3.10
CA ASP A 174 -39.31 -3.73 -4.41
C ASP A 174 -39.14 -5.25 -4.32
N ARG A 175 -38.15 -5.69 -3.53
CA ARG A 175 -37.84 -7.11 -3.36
C ARG A 175 -38.94 -7.87 -2.62
N VAL A 176 -39.51 -7.28 -1.57
CA VAL A 176 -40.63 -7.87 -0.82
C VAL A 176 -41.87 -7.94 -1.70
N GLU A 177 -42.19 -6.90 -2.47
CA GLU A 177 -43.33 -6.92 -3.39
C GLU A 177 -43.19 -8.01 -4.46
N GLN A 178 -42.02 -8.10 -5.10
CA GLN A 178 -41.70 -9.15 -6.07
C GLN A 178 -41.82 -10.55 -5.45
N TRP A 179 -41.38 -10.69 -4.19
CA TRP A 179 -41.43 -11.96 -3.47
C TRP A 179 -42.81 -12.35 -2.97
N LEU A 180 -43.72 -11.41 -2.71
CA LEU A 180 -45.10 -11.75 -2.42
C LEU A 180 -45.85 -12.14 -3.70
N GLY A 181 -45.54 -11.47 -4.82
CA GLY A 181 -46.19 -11.71 -6.10
C GLY A 181 -47.71 -11.47 -6.04
N GLU A 182 -48.45 -12.18 -6.89
CA GLU A 182 -49.92 -12.22 -6.90
C GLU A 182 -50.39 -13.67 -6.76
N GLY A 183 -51.59 -13.90 -6.24
CA GLY A 183 -52.21 -15.23 -6.10
C GLY A 183 -52.76 -15.53 -4.70
N ASP A 184 -53.31 -16.74 -4.54
CA ASP A 184 -53.94 -17.17 -3.29
C ASP A 184 -52.93 -17.54 -2.18
N ASP A 185 -51.65 -17.70 -2.52
CA ASP A 185 -50.58 -18.09 -1.59
C ASP A 185 -49.83 -16.90 -0.95
N VAL A 186 -50.22 -15.66 -1.29
CA VAL A 186 -49.58 -14.42 -0.79
C VAL A 186 -49.47 -14.42 0.73
N ARG A 187 -50.51 -14.87 1.44
CA ARG A 187 -50.50 -14.93 2.91
C ARG A 187 -49.42 -15.89 3.43
N ALA A 188 -49.35 -17.09 2.87
CA ALA A 188 -48.35 -18.08 3.27
C ALA A 188 -46.92 -17.61 2.99
N ARG A 189 -46.70 -16.96 1.83
CA ARG A 189 -45.41 -16.34 1.46
C ARG A 189 -45.03 -15.22 2.43
N ALA A 190 -45.99 -14.38 2.80
CA ALA A 190 -45.78 -13.31 3.77
C ALA A 190 -45.45 -13.86 5.16
N ASP A 191 -46.18 -14.87 5.65
CA ASP A 191 -45.91 -15.50 6.94
C ASP A 191 -44.51 -16.18 6.96
N ALA A 192 -44.13 -16.85 5.86
CA ALA A 192 -42.80 -17.47 5.73
C ALA A 192 -41.67 -16.43 5.68
N LEU A 193 -41.86 -15.33 4.96
CA LEU A 193 -40.89 -14.23 4.90
C LEU A 193 -40.79 -13.53 6.25
N ALA A 194 -41.92 -13.23 6.89
CA ALA A 194 -41.95 -12.56 8.18
C ALA A 194 -41.21 -13.37 9.26
N HIS A 195 -41.42 -14.69 9.27
CA HIS A 195 -40.68 -15.60 10.13
C HIS A 195 -39.18 -15.63 9.81
N SER A 196 -38.82 -15.67 8.53
CA SER A 196 -37.40 -15.72 8.11
C SER A 196 -36.64 -14.46 8.53
N ILE A 197 -37.24 -13.28 8.38
CA ILE A 197 -36.64 -12.00 8.81
C ILE A 197 -36.56 -11.91 10.34
N SER A 198 -37.62 -12.27 11.06
CA SER A 198 -37.70 -12.06 12.52
C SER A 198 -37.00 -13.14 13.35
N GLN A 199 -37.02 -14.40 12.89
CA GLN A 199 -36.54 -15.57 13.63
C GLN A 199 -35.52 -16.43 12.87
N GLY A 200 -35.46 -16.34 11.54
CA GLY A 200 -34.52 -17.11 10.71
C GLY A 200 -33.08 -16.55 10.70
N LEU A 201 -32.87 -15.31 11.14
CA LEU A 201 -31.55 -14.67 11.20
C LEU A 201 -30.99 -14.76 12.62
N GLN A 202 -29.67 -14.89 12.74
CA GLN A 202 -28.95 -14.97 14.03
C GLN A 202 -27.80 -13.96 14.10
N LEU A 203 -27.72 -13.26 15.22
CA LEU A 203 -26.64 -12.32 15.55
C LEU A 203 -26.00 -12.72 16.88
N VAL A 204 -24.67 -12.64 16.97
CA VAL A 204 -23.98 -12.67 18.26
C VAL A 204 -24.05 -11.28 18.87
N VAL A 205 -24.78 -11.12 19.97
CA VAL A 205 -24.94 -9.85 20.67
C VAL A 205 -24.05 -9.85 21.90
N ILE A 206 -23.14 -8.89 21.97
CA ILE A 206 -22.26 -8.66 23.11
C ILE A 206 -22.78 -7.44 23.86
N ASP A 207 -23.45 -7.69 24.99
CA ASP A 207 -24.01 -6.69 25.88
C ASP A 207 -22.99 -6.28 26.96
N LEU A 208 -22.61 -5.01 26.95
CA LEU A 208 -21.71 -4.37 27.91
C LEU A 208 -22.50 -3.52 28.91
N GLN A 209 -22.10 -3.56 30.17
CA GLN A 209 -22.57 -2.62 31.19
C GLN A 209 -21.93 -1.25 30.96
N ALA A 210 -22.52 -0.20 31.53
CA ALA A 210 -22.05 1.18 31.33
C ALA A 210 -20.58 1.37 31.73
N GLN A 211 -20.15 0.70 32.80
CA GLN A 211 -18.79 0.76 33.33
C GLN A 211 -17.76 -0.13 32.60
N GLU A 212 -18.18 -0.95 31.64
CA GLU A 212 -17.26 -1.84 30.92
C GLU A 212 -16.53 -1.12 29.79
N ASN A 213 -15.28 -1.50 29.55
CA ASN A 213 -14.45 -0.89 28.51
C ASN A 213 -14.83 -1.42 27.12
N SER A 214 -15.74 -0.72 26.44
CA SER A 214 -16.20 -1.08 25.11
C SER A 214 -15.11 -1.06 24.04
N GLN A 215 -14.05 -0.29 24.27
CA GLN A 215 -12.95 -0.13 23.34
C GLN A 215 -12.08 -1.40 23.24
N GLU A 216 -11.72 -2.01 24.37
CA GLU A 216 -10.89 -3.23 24.41
C GLU A 216 -11.58 -4.42 23.71
N ILE A 217 -12.90 -4.52 23.88
CA ILE A 217 -13.73 -5.54 23.24
C ILE A 217 -13.84 -5.28 21.74
N PHE A 218 -14.00 -4.02 21.35
CA PHE A 218 -14.04 -3.59 19.96
C PHE A 218 -12.72 -3.86 19.22
N GLU A 219 -11.58 -3.57 19.87
CA GLU A 219 -10.23 -3.86 19.34
C GLU A 219 -10.06 -5.37 19.10
N THR A 220 -10.47 -6.19 20.07
CA THR A 220 -10.36 -7.66 20.00
C THR A 220 -11.23 -8.26 18.89
N LEU A 221 -12.43 -7.72 18.68
CA LEU A 221 -13.36 -8.19 17.63
C LEU A 221 -12.93 -7.75 16.23
N ASN A 222 -12.44 -6.52 16.07
CA ASN A 222 -12.01 -5.99 14.78
C ASN A 222 -10.69 -6.58 14.28
N ALA A 223 -9.88 -7.20 15.14
CA ALA A 223 -8.68 -7.94 14.74
C ALA A 223 -8.97 -9.09 13.75
N ARG A 224 -10.23 -9.52 13.59
CA ARG A 224 -10.64 -10.68 12.76
C ARG A 224 -11.48 -10.34 11.52
N GLY A 225 -11.78 -9.05 11.24
CA GLY A 225 -12.68 -8.61 10.16
C GLY A 225 -12.06 -7.58 9.20
N THR A 226 -12.87 -6.95 8.33
CA THR A 226 -12.41 -5.83 7.48
C THR A 226 -11.91 -4.69 8.38
N PRO A 227 -10.59 -4.43 8.41
CA PRO A 227 -10.01 -3.62 9.47
C PRO A 227 -10.43 -2.17 9.32
N LEU A 228 -10.92 -1.58 10.41
CA LEU A 228 -11.05 -0.14 10.53
C LEU A 228 -9.68 0.51 10.35
N THR A 229 -9.66 1.71 9.78
CA THR A 229 -8.40 2.43 9.62
C THR A 229 -7.88 2.87 10.98
N ALA A 230 -6.56 3.08 11.10
CA ALA A 230 -5.99 3.64 12.32
C ALA A 230 -6.62 5.00 12.68
N ALA A 231 -7.00 5.79 11.68
CA ALA A 231 -7.71 7.04 11.88
C ALA A 231 -9.10 6.84 12.52
N ASP A 232 -9.85 5.81 12.13
CA ASP A 232 -11.17 5.50 12.71
C ASP A 232 -11.05 5.09 14.18
N LEU A 233 -10.07 4.24 14.49
CA LEU A 233 -9.81 3.80 15.86
C LEU A 233 -9.38 4.97 16.75
N ILE A 234 -8.50 5.83 16.24
CA ILE A 234 -8.07 7.05 16.93
C ILE A 234 -9.24 8.00 17.13
N LYS A 235 -10.09 8.21 16.10
CA LYS A 235 -11.29 9.05 16.20
C LYS A 235 -12.16 8.61 17.36
N ASN A 236 -12.55 7.34 17.40
CA ASN A 236 -13.40 6.78 18.45
C ASN A 236 -12.79 7.00 19.83
N PHE A 237 -11.50 6.70 19.98
CA PHE A 237 -10.78 6.90 21.24
C PHE A 237 -10.74 8.36 21.69
N VAL A 238 -10.43 9.29 20.77
CA VAL A 238 -10.40 10.73 21.05
C VAL A 238 -11.75 11.20 21.58
N PHE A 239 -12.86 10.83 20.93
CA PHE A 239 -14.19 11.28 21.34
C PHE A 239 -14.67 10.65 22.65
N GLN A 240 -14.34 9.38 22.90
CA GLN A 240 -14.60 8.75 24.21
C GLN A 240 -13.85 9.47 25.34
N ARG A 241 -12.58 9.85 25.09
CA ARG A 241 -11.79 10.55 26.11
C ARG A 241 -12.30 11.97 26.34
N LEU A 242 -12.71 12.67 25.29
CA LEU A 242 -13.36 13.99 25.40
C LEU A 242 -14.66 13.93 26.19
N GLU A 243 -15.49 12.91 25.98
CA GLU A 243 -16.72 12.70 26.74
C GLU A 243 -16.41 12.45 28.23
N ALA A 244 -15.43 11.60 28.53
CA ALA A 244 -14.97 11.35 29.90
C ALA A 244 -14.36 12.59 30.57
N GLU A 245 -13.79 13.51 29.80
CA GLU A 245 -13.29 14.81 30.26
C GLU A 245 -14.41 15.87 30.43
N GLY A 246 -15.65 15.55 30.05
CA GLY A 246 -16.79 16.46 30.09
C GLY A 246 -16.77 17.55 29.01
N ALA A 247 -16.04 17.31 27.92
CA ALA A 247 -15.95 18.24 26.79
C ALA A 247 -17.19 18.15 25.87
N ASP A 248 -17.49 19.24 25.15
CA ASP A 248 -18.54 19.25 24.13
C ASP A 248 -18.09 18.48 22.87
N THR A 249 -18.44 17.19 22.83
CA THR A 249 -18.09 16.28 21.74
C THR A 249 -18.71 16.68 20.40
N ARG A 250 -19.89 17.34 20.40
CA ARG A 250 -20.52 17.82 19.16
C ARG A 250 -19.73 18.97 18.56
N ARG A 251 -19.36 19.96 19.38
CA ARG A 251 -18.50 21.08 18.95
C ARG A 251 -17.14 20.57 18.50
N ALA A 252 -16.51 19.68 19.27
CA ALA A 252 -15.22 19.12 18.92
C ALA A 252 -15.25 18.34 17.58
N TYR A 253 -16.34 17.61 17.31
CA TYR A 253 -16.51 16.93 16.03
C TYR A 253 -16.71 17.90 14.86
N ALA A 254 -17.58 18.90 15.03
CA ALA A 254 -17.90 19.85 13.97
C ALA A 254 -16.77 20.83 13.67
N GLU A 255 -16.00 21.25 14.69
CA GLU A 255 -15.04 22.33 14.57
C GLU A 255 -13.59 21.87 14.68
N ASP A 256 -13.28 20.84 15.49
CA ASP A 256 -11.92 20.53 15.91
C ASP A 256 -11.33 19.26 15.28
N TRP A 257 -12.15 18.34 14.76
CA TRP A 257 -11.71 17.12 14.08
C TRP A 257 -11.57 17.32 12.56
N PRO A 258 -10.33 17.45 12.01
CA PRO A 258 -10.14 17.89 10.63
C PRO A 258 -10.28 16.78 9.58
N PHE A 259 -10.44 15.51 9.98
CA PHE A 259 -10.17 14.35 9.12
C PHE A 259 -11.36 13.84 8.29
N GLU A 260 -12.51 14.50 8.33
CA GLU A 260 -13.70 14.12 7.54
C GLU A 260 -13.71 14.73 6.12
N GLU A 261 -12.79 15.64 5.82
CA GLU A 261 -12.73 16.25 4.50
C GLU A 261 -12.14 15.30 3.45
N PRO A 262 -12.56 15.36 2.16
CA PRO A 262 -12.06 14.50 1.09
C PRO A 262 -10.54 14.48 0.93
N PHE A 263 -9.86 15.57 1.34
CA PHE A 263 -8.41 15.62 1.39
C PHE A 263 -7.82 14.49 2.26
N TRP A 264 -8.45 14.11 3.37
CA TRP A 264 -7.89 13.13 4.29
C TRP A 264 -8.20 11.68 3.93
N GLU A 265 -9.22 11.45 3.10
CA GLU A 265 -9.65 10.14 2.62
C GLU A 265 -8.81 9.61 1.45
N VAL A 266 -8.00 10.46 0.81
CA VAL A 266 -7.18 10.04 -0.33
C VAL A 266 -6.16 8.98 0.12
N GLU A 267 -6.15 7.88 -0.62
CA GLU A 267 -5.16 6.81 -0.50
C GLU A 267 -3.76 7.28 -0.94
N VAL A 268 -2.77 7.10 -0.05
CA VAL A 268 -1.38 7.46 -0.27
C VAL A 268 -0.52 6.19 -0.21
N SER A 269 0.31 5.99 -1.23
CA SER A 269 1.23 4.85 -1.27
C SER A 269 2.44 5.09 -0.38
N VAL A 270 2.68 4.16 0.56
CA VAL A 270 3.82 4.15 1.47
C VAL A 270 4.52 2.79 1.34
N GLY A 271 5.60 2.76 0.55
CA GLY A 271 6.30 1.52 0.26
C GLY A 271 5.42 0.54 -0.54
N ARG A 272 5.07 -0.60 0.06
CA ARG A 272 4.23 -1.64 -0.57
C ARG A 272 2.74 -1.54 -0.20
N TYR A 273 2.38 -0.64 0.71
CA TYR A 273 1.03 -0.51 1.22
C TYR A 273 0.43 0.82 0.77
N SER A 274 -0.91 0.87 0.73
CA SER A 274 -1.68 2.08 0.60
C SER A 274 -2.48 2.28 1.89
N MET A 275 -2.63 3.54 2.31
CA MET A 275 -3.51 3.90 3.42
C MET A 275 -4.08 5.29 3.22
N SER A 276 -5.16 5.59 3.93
CA SER A 276 -5.73 6.94 3.96
C SER A 276 -4.71 7.96 4.46
N ARG A 277 -4.76 9.17 3.90
CA ARG A 277 -3.90 10.27 4.30
C ARG A 277 -4.05 10.63 5.77
N SER A 278 -5.26 10.51 6.35
CA SER A 278 -5.49 10.67 7.80
C SER A 278 -4.67 9.68 8.62
N SER A 279 -4.70 8.39 8.27
CA SER A 279 -3.94 7.35 8.96
C SER A 279 -2.43 7.60 8.85
N LEU A 280 -1.96 7.97 7.65
CA LEU A 280 -0.56 8.30 7.42
C LEU A 280 -0.13 9.51 8.26
N PHE A 281 -0.90 10.59 8.23
CA PHE A 281 -0.59 11.79 9.02
C PHE A 281 -0.55 11.49 10.51
N LEU A 282 -1.53 10.77 11.07
CA LEU A 282 -1.55 10.43 12.50
C LEU A 282 -0.34 9.59 12.90
N SER A 283 0.10 8.65 12.05
CA SER A 283 1.33 7.89 12.30
C SER A 283 2.59 8.77 12.28
N GLN A 284 2.68 9.71 11.34
CA GLN A 284 3.82 10.63 11.21
C GLN A 284 3.84 11.68 12.31
N TRP A 285 2.67 12.17 12.70
CA TRP A 285 2.47 13.06 13.85
C TRP A 285 2.93 12.37 15.12
N LEU A 286 2.48 11.13 15.37
CA LEU A 286 2.89 10.38 16.55
C LEU A 286 4.40 10.09 16.54
N GLY A 287 4.96 9.72 15.39
CA GLY A 287 6.41 9.57 15.22
C GLY A 287 7.18 10.86 15.51
N SER A 288 6.64 12.03 15.13
CA SER A 288 7.23 13.33 15.48
C SER A 288 7.19 13.62 16.99
N ARG A 289 6.12 13.15 17.66
CA ARG A 289 5.89 13.30 19.11
C ARG A 289 6.62 12.30 19.96
N LEU A 290 7.10 11.18 19.40
CA LEU A 290 7.79 10.14 20.17
C LEU A 290 9.27 9.99 19.79
N GLY A 291 9.64 10.34 18.56
CA GLY A 291 10.98 10.08 18.04
C GLY A 291 11.24 8.57 17.87
N GLU A 292 10.19 7.84 17.51
CA GLU A 292 10.23 6.41 17.18
C GLU A 292 9.53 6.16 15.84
N GLU A 293 9.88 5.07 15.16
CA GLU A 293 9.21 4.67 13.93
C GLU A 293 7.91 3.93 14.27
N VAL A 294 6.78 4.56 13.97
CA VAL A 294 5.45 3.99 14.24
C VAL A 294 4.92 3.33 12.98
N SER A 295 4.74 2.01 13.04
CA SER A 295 4.10 1.24 11.97
C SER A 295 2.62 1.62 11.84
N PRO A 296 2.08 1.74 10.61
CA PRO A 296 0.66 1.97 10.37
C PRO A 296 -0.28 1.02 11.13
N ARG A 297 0.14 -0.25 11.30
CA ARG A 297 -0.63 -1.29 12.02
C ARG A 297 -0.65 -1.07 13.54
N GLN A 298 0.36 -0.38 14.08
CA GLN A 298 0.52 -0.13 15.51
C GLN A 298 0.13 1.30 15.91
N THR A 299 -0.15 2.18 14.94
CA THR A 299 -0.42 3.61 15.16
C THR A 299 -1.46 3.83 16.25
N PHE A 300 -2.58 3.12 16.21
CA PHE A 300 -3.64 3.28 17.19
C PHE A 300 -3.21 2.86 18.61
N ILE A 301 -2.65 1.65 18.75
CA ILE A 301 -2.18 1.12 20.04
C ILE A 301 -1.17 2.09 20.65
N ARG A 302 -0.21 2.55 19.85
CA ARG A 302 0.83 3.46 20.32
C ARG A 302 0.27 4.84 20.66
N PHE A 303 -0.68 5.36 19.88
CA PHE A 303 -1.36 6.62 20.16
C PHE A 303 -2.07 6.56 21.51
N LYS A 304 -2.79 5.46 21.78
CA LYS A 304 -3.47 5.23 23.07
C LYS A 304 -2.48 5.22 24.23
N THR A 305 -1.39 4.46 24.13
CA THR A 305 -0.34 4.45 25.16
C THR A 305 0.24 5.84 25.41
N TYR A 306 0.49 6.60 24.34
CA TYR A 306 1.00 7.96 24.47
C TYR A 306 0.01 8.87 25.21
N VAL A 307 -1.27 8.86 24.83
CA VAL A 307 -2.30 9.69 25.48
C VAL A 307 -2.47 9.31 26.95
N ASP A 308 -2.60 8.02 27.25
CA ASP A 308 -2.92 7.54 28.60
C ASP A 308 -1.77 7.69 29.60
N TYR A 309 -0.51 7.54 29.15
CA TYR A 309 0.63 7.38 30.07
C TYR A 309 1.79 8.35 29.86
N GLU A 310 1.96 8.96 28.68
CA GLU A 310 3.18 9.71 28.35
C GLU A 310 2.94 11.20 28.07
N SER A 311 1.78 11.55 27.53
CA SER A 311 1.51 12.91 27.05
C SER A 311 1.42 13.93 28.17
N GLY A 312 0.88 13.53 29.34
CA GLY A 312 0.59 14.42 30.46
C GLY A 312 -0.47 15.50 30.18
N SER A 313 -1.08 15.48 28.99
CA SER A 313 -2.03 16.49 28.51
C SER A 313 -3.44 15.93 28.42
N LYS A 314 -4.45 16.82 28.55
CA LYS A 314 -5.84 16.44 28.29
C LYS A 314 -6.05 16.18 26.81
N MET A 315 -7.00 15.31 26.48
CA MET A 315 -7.31 15.00 25.08
C MET A 315 -7.82 16.23 24.32
N GLY A 316 -8.56 17.13 24.99
CA GLY A 316 -8.97 18.41 24.39
C GLY A 316 -7.81 19.25 23.87
N ASP A 317 -6.75 19.38 24.66
CA ASP A 317 -5.57 20.18 24.30
C ASP A 317 -4.77 19.49 23.17
N LEU A 318 -4.62 18.16 23.27
CA LEU A 318 -3.96 17.36 22.24
C LEU A 318 -4.69 17.43 20.89
N LEU A 319 -6.02 17.40 20.88
CA LEU A 319 -6.80 17.51 19.65
C LEU A 319 -6.55 18.85 18.94
N LEU A 320 -6.45 19.96 19.68
CA LEU A 320 -6.14 21.27 19.10
C LEU A 320 -4.72 21.32 18.51
N ALA A 321 -3.74 20.69 19.17
CA ALA A 321 -2.38 20.58 18.64
C ALA A 321 -2.33 19.72 17.37
N ILE A 322 -3.03 18.58 17.35
CA ILE A 322 -3.18 17.71 16.18
C ILE A 322 -3.81 18.49 15.02
N LYS A 323 -4.91 19.22 15.27
CA LYS A 323 -5.61 20.04 14.27
C LYS A 323 -4.70 21.11 13.66
N ALA A 324 -3.94 21.83 14.49
CA ALA A 324 -3.02 22.87 14.01
C ALA A 324 -1.94 22.28 13.09
N GLN A 325 -1.32 21.17 13.48
CA GLN A 325 -0.31 20.49 12.66
C GLN A 325 -0.89 19.82 11.42
N ALA A 326 -2.12 19.31 11.48
CA ALA A 326 -2.85 18.79 10.33
C ALA A 326 -3.12 19.90 9.29
N GLY A 327 -3.45 21.11 9.75
CA GLY A 327 -3.60 22.29 8.91
C GLY A 327 -2.30 22.67 8.18
N LEU A 328 -1.16 22.68 8.90
CA LEU A 328 0.17 22.91 8.29
C LEU A 328 0.51 21.83 7.26
N TYR A 329 0.30 20.55 7.60
CA TYR A 329 0.53 19.42 6.73
C TYR A 329 -0.27 19.52 5.43
N ARG A 330 -1.57 19.83 5.53
CA ARG A 330 -2.43 20.05 4.38
C ARG A 330 -1.94 21.21 3.53
N GLY A 331 -1.63 22.35 4.16
CA GLY A 331 -1.07 23.51 3.49
C GLY A 331 0.17 23.15 2.68
N TRP A 332 1.16 22.47 3.27
CA TRP A 332 2.35 22.05 2.52
C TRP A 332 2.04 21.09 1.37
N THR A 333 1.08 20.18 1.56
CA THR A 333 0.70 19.20 0.53
C THR A 333 0.02 19.87 -0.66
N GLU A 334 -0.95 20.76 -0.41
CA GLU A 334 -1.68 21.48 -1.46
C GLU A 334 -0.77 22.49 -2.17
N HIS A 335 0.00 23.28 -1.41
CA HIS A 335 0.97 24.22 -1.96
C HIS A 335 2.04 23.52 -2.81
N ALA A 336 2.52 22.34 -2.41
CA ALA A 336 3.47 21.56 -3.19
C ALA A 336 2.89 21.05 -4.51
N ALA A 337 1.56 20.93 -4.63
CA ALA A 337 0.88 20.53 -5.86
C ALA A 337 0.54 21.71 -6.79
N GLU A 338 0.64 22.95 -6.30
CA GLU A 338 0.38 24.16 -7.10
C GLU A 338 1.47 24.40 -8.15
N THR A 339 1.06 24.47 -9.42
CA THR A 339 1.99 24.53 -10.56
C THR A 339 2.89 25.77 -10.57
N SER A 340 2.37 26.95 -10.25
CA SER A 340 3.11 28.21 -10.39
C SER A 340 3.61 28.79 -9.07
N ARG A 341 3.43 28.08 -7.96
CA ARG A 341 3.81 28.55 -6.64
C ARG A 341 5.33 28.57 -6.49
N ILE A 342 5.85 29.62 -5.85
CA ILE A 342 7.21 29.62 -5.34
C ILE A 342 7.20 28.90 -4.00
N LEU A 343 7.75 27.68 -3.99
CA LEU A 343 7.70 26.81 -2.82
C LEU A 343 8.71 27.26 -1.77
N THR A 344 8.25 27.34 -0.53
CA THR A 344 9.12 27.41 0.65
C THR A 344 9.88 26.09 0.83
N ARG A 345 10.86 26.04 1.76
CA ARG A 345 11.64 24.83 2.01
C ARG A 345 10.80 23.59 2.38
N PRO A 346 9.84 23.63 3.33
CA PRO A 346 9.01 22.46 3.65
C PRO A 346 8.09 22.07 2.48
N GLU A 347 7.51 23.04 1.76
CA GLU A 347 6.68 22.78 0.57
C GLU A 347 7.50 22.11 -0.54
N MET A 348 8.75 22.55 -0.76
CA MET A 348 9.67 21.94 -1.71
C MET A 348 10.04 20.51 -1.31
N ALA A 349 10.28 20.27 -0.02
CA ALA A 349 10.56 18.93 0.50
C ALA A 349 9.34 17.99 0.29
N PHE A 350 8.12 18.48 0.53
CA PHE A 350 6.87 17.73 0.25
C PHE A 350 6.71 17.43 -1.25
N TYR A 351 6.96 18.41 -2.12
CA TYR A 351 6.95 18.22 -3.58
C TYR A 351 7.93 17.12 -3.98
N ARG A 352 9.17 17.20 -3.48
CA ARG A 352 10.25 16.29 -3.84
C ARG A 352 10.03 14.87 -3.30
N MET A 353 9.50 14.75 -2.09
CA MET A 353 9.07 13.47 -1.50
C MET A 353 8.00 12.80 -2.38
N SER A 354 6.94 13.54 -2.74
CA SER A 354 5.88 13.07 -3.63
C SER A 354 6.42 12.64 -5.00
N ALA A 355 7.19 13.49 -5.68
CA ALA A 355 7.78 13.19 -6.99
C ALA A 355 8.80 12.03 -6.94
N GLY A 356 9.48 11.86 -5.80
CA GLY A 356 10.43 10.78 -5.53
C GLY A 356 9.77 9.45 -5.10
N GLY A 357 8.48 9.46 -4.76
CA GLY A 357 7.71 8.33 -4.25
C GLY A 357 8.10 7.92 -2.82
N VAL A 358 8.41 8.89 -1.95
CA VAL A 358 8.91 8.66 -0.59
C VAL A 358 8.22 9.63 0.37
N GLU A 359 7.92 9.22 1.60
CA GLU A 359 7.23 10.05 2.61
C GLU A 359 8.03 10.22 3.91
N LEU A 360 9.34 9.93 3.83
CA LEU A 360 10.25 9.70 4.95
C LEU A 360 10.47 10.90 5.88
N LEU A 361 10.63 12.12 5.34
CA LEU A 361 11.05 13.28 6.12
C LEU A 361 9.89 14.04 6.78
N LYS A 362 8.64 13.64 6.51
CA LYS A 362 7.45 14.32 7.05
C LYS A 362 7.41 14.37 8.57
N PRO A 363 7.72 13.30 9.34
CA PRO A 363 7.79 13.37 10.80
C PRO A 363 8.77 14.43 11.30
N ALA A 364 9.95 14.56 10.67
CA ALA A 364 10.93 15.58 11.04
C ALA A 364 10.43 17.00 10.71
N ILE A 365 9.76 17.19 9.58
CA ILE A 365 9.17 18.49 9.24
C ILE A 365 8.05 18.86 10.22
N ILE A 366 7.18 17.90 10.58
CA ILE A 366 6.13 18.13 11.59
C ILE A 366 6.75 18.55 12.93
N TRP A 367 7.79 17.84 13.38
CA TRP A 367 8.53 18.17 14.61
C TRP A 367 9.18 19.56 14.57
N LEU A 368 9.86 19.90 13.46
CA LEU A 368 10.53 21.20 13.30
C LEU A 368 9.56 22.39 13.27
N TYR A 369 8.30 22.14 12.89
CA TYR A 369 7.26 23.15 12.82
C TYR A 369 6.26 23.07 13.98
N ASP A 370 6.58 22.28 14.99
CA ASP A 370 5.80 22.20 16.20
C ASP A 370 5.81 23.54 16.95
N PRO A 371 4.65 24.19 17.12
CA PRO A 371 4.58 25.48 17.81
C PRO A 371 5.14 25.45 19.22
N GLU A 372 5.06 24.31 19.91
CA GLU A 372 5.56 24.13 21.28
C GLU A 372 7.09 24.20 21.38
N MET A 373 7.79 23.85 20.30
CA MET A 373 9.25 23.79 20.25
C MET A 373 9.88 25.16 19.94
N ALA A 374 9.09 26.13 19.47
CA ALA A 374 9.51 27.49 19.13
C ALA A 374 10.78 27.55 18.24
N ILE A 375 10.95 26.59 17.33
CA ILE A 375 12.13 26.52 16.45
C ILE A 375 12.08 27.64 15.38
N PRO A 376 13.13 28.49 15.27
CA PRO A 376 13.22 29.50 14.23
C PRO A 376 13.17 28.89 12.81
N ARG A 377 12.55 29.61 11.87
CA ARG A 377 12.29 29.07 10.52
C ARG A 377 13.56 28.84 9.71
N ASP A 378 14.57 29.69 9.88
CA ASP A 378 15.89 29.53 9.28
C ASP A 378 16.63 28.29 9.79
N VAL A 379 16.55 28.01 11.10
CA VAL A 379 17.07 26.79 11.71
C VAL A 379 16.36 25.56 11.16
N ALA A 380 15.02 25.57 11.12
CA ALA A 380 14.23 24.47 10.54
C ALA A 380 14.58 24.23 9.07
N ASP A 381 14.70 25.30 8.28
CA ASP A 381 15.03 25.22 6.86
C ASP A 381 16.42 24.61 6.62
N GLU A 382 17.41 24.94 7.45
CA GLU A 382 18.75 24.36 7.37
C GLU A 382 18.76 22.87 7.74
N VAL A 383 18.02 22.49 8.79
CA VAL A 383 17.87 21.06 9.17
C VAL A 383 17.19 20.27 8.07
N ILE A 384 16.11 20.80 7.47
CA ILE A 384 15.43 20.15 6.35
C ILE A 384 16.37 19.99 5.16
N ALA A 385 17.16 21.01 4.83
CA ALA A 385 18.11 20.94 3.72
C ALA A 385 19.18 19.85 3.93
N MET A 386 19.67 19.65 5.15
CA MET A 386 20.63 18.57 5.47
C MET A 386 19.99 17.18 5.35
N LEU A 387 18.82 16.99 5.95
CA LEU A 387 18.08 15.71 5.87
C LEU A 387 17.71 15.37 4.43
N GLU A 388 17.28 16.36 3.64
CA GLU A 388 16.96 16.20 2.24
C GLU A 388 18.22 15.83 1.42
N SER A 389 19.35 16.51 1.64
CA SER A 389 20.61 16.17 0.98
C SER A 389 21.02 14.74 1.26
N TRP A 390 20.94 14.31 2.52
CA TRP A 390 21.21 12.93 2.92
C TRP A 390 20.34 11.92 2.16
N VAL A 391 19.02 12.10 2.17
CA VAL A 391 18.07 11.18 1.51
C VAL A 391 18.23 11.19 -0.01
N VAL A 392 18.33 12.36 -0.63
CA VAL A 392 18.39 12.48 -2.10
C VAL A 392 19.69 11.90 -2.64
N ARG A 393 20.83 12.09 -1.97
CA ARG A 393 22.10 11.46 -2.36
C ARG A 393 22.01 9.94 -2.34
N ARG A 394 21.38 9.36 -1.33
CA ARG A 394 21.13 7.91 -1.28
C ARG A 394 20.21 7.46 -2.43
N GLN A 395 19.20 8.25 -2.78
CA GLN A 395 18.33 7.96 -3.92
C GLN A 395 19.05 8.05 -5.27
N LEU A 396 19.98 9.00 -5.44
CA LEU A 396 20.84 9.11 -6.62
C LEU A 396 21.67 7.84 -6.79
N LEU A 397 22.21 7.29 -5.70
CA LEU A 397 22.93 6.01 -5.73
C LEU A 397 22.02 4.77 -5.74
N ARG A 398 20.69 4.96 -5.72
CA ARG A 398 19.68 3.88 -5.69
C ARG A 398 19.87 2.93 -4.50
N LEU A 399 20.33 3.45 -3.37
CA LEU A 399 20.51 2.69 -2.14
C LEU A 399 19.18 2.40 -1.46
N THR A 400 19.17 1.39 -0.59
CA THR A 400 18.00 1.02 0.20
C THR A 400 17.60 2.14 1.17
N SER A 401 16.28 2.26 1.38
CA SER A 401 15.66 3.17 2.34
C SER A 401 15.20 2.48 3.64
N ALA A 402 15.44 1.17 3.78
CA ALA A 402 14.83 0.35 4.84
C ALA A 402 15.15 0.81 6.28
N ASP A 403 16.32 1.41 6.51
CA ASP A 403 16.77 1.85 7.85
C ASP A 403 16.57 3.35 8.08
N LEU A 404 16.08 4.10 7.09
CA LEU A 404 16.09 5.56 7.17
C LEU A 404 14.98 6.10 8.10
N GLY A 405 13.84 5.41 8.20
CA GLY A 405 12.74 5.79 9.09
C GLY A 405 13.20 5.85 10.54
N ARG A 406 13.81 4.77 11.03
CA ARG A 406 14.47 4.68 12.33
C ARG A 406 15.47 5.80 12.58
N ILE A 407 16.31 6.15 11.60
CA ILE A 407 17.30 7.24 11.76
C ILE A 407 16.62 8.61 11.88
N VAL A 408 15.57 8.89 11.09
CA VAL A 408 14.79 10.13 11.23
C VAL A 408 14.17 10.23 12.62
N ALA A 409 13.57 9.14 13.09
CA ALA A 409 13.01 9.04 14.44
C ALA A 409 14.08 9.27 15.52
N GLU A 410 15.25 8.65 15.40
CA GLU A 410 16.37 8.82 16.32
C GLU A 410 16.88 10.27 16.37
N ILE A 411 16.96 10.95 15.21
CA ILE A 411 17.33 12.37 15.13
C ILE A 411 16.34 13.24 15.90
N ILE A 412 15.04 13.00 15.74
CA ILE A 412 13.99 13.71 16.50
C ILE A 412 14.16 13.46 17.99
N ARG A 413 14.28 12.19 18.40
CA ARG A 413 14.37 11.78 19.81
C ARG A 413 15.57 12.40 20.53
N VAL A 414 16.77 12.33 19.92
CA VAL A 414 18.01 12.76 20.59
C VAL A 414 18.19 14.28 20.61
N ASN A 415 17.43 15.00 19.78
CA ASN A 415 17.50 16.45 19.66
C ASN A 415 16.25 17.18 20.15
N ARG A 416 15.27 16.48 20.72
CA ARG A 416 14.02 17.09 21.20
C ARG A 416 14.28 18.23 22.19
N ASP A 417 15.07 17.98 23.22
CA ASP A 417 15.32 18.96 24.27
C ASP A 417 16.53 19.87 23.96
N THR A 418 16.96 19.92 22.70
CA THR A 418 18.11 20.73 22.28
C THR A 418 17.68 22.17 22.04
N ASP A 419 18.46 23.12 22.55
CA ASP A 419 18.30 24.53 22.23
C ASP A 419 18.36 24.74 20.70
N ALA A 420 17.42 25.52 20.16
CA ALA A 420 17.30 25.73 18.72
C ALA A 420 18.59 26.25 18.07
N SER A 421 19.42 27.02 18.79
CA SER A 421 20.70 27.52 18.29
C SER A 421 21.75 26.43 18.05
N LEU A 422 21.65 25.29 18.75
CA LEU A 422 22.56 24.15 18.62
C LEU A 422 22.03 23.06 17.68
N LEU A 423 20.77 23.17 17.27
CA LEU A 423 20.06 22.10 16.56
C LEU A 423 20.73 21.72 15.25
N VAL A 424 21.12 22.72 14.45
CA VAL A 424 21.83 22.53 13.19
C VAL A 424 23.13 21.76 13.40
N GLU A 425 23.94 22.17 14.38
CA GLU A 425 25.23 21.52 14.66
C GLU A 425 25.03 20.07 15.10
N ARG A 426 24.06 19.81 16.00
CA ARG A 426 23.80 18.46 16.49
C ARG A 426 23.31 17.53 15.39
N VAL A 427 22.32 17.96 14.59
CA VAL A 427 21.81 17.14 13.48
C VAL A 427 22.92 16.87 12.45
N ARG A 428 23.73 17.89 12.12
CA ARG A 428 24.89 17.73 11.23
C ARG A 428 25.84 16.65 11.78
N GLY A 429 26.18 16.74 13.06
CA GLY A 429 27.03 15.75 13.73
C GLY A 429 26.42 14.34 13.79
N ASN A 430 25.09 14.22 13.93
CA ASN A 430 24.41 12.93 13.87
C ASN A 430 24.55 12.29 12.49
N LEU A 431 24.27 13.05 11.42
CA LEU A 431 24.30 12.54 10.05
C LEU A 431 25.72 12.22 9.57
N THR A 432 26.73 13.02 9.92
CA THR A 432 28.13 12.77 9.50
C THR A 432 28.75 11.55 10.17
N ARG A 433 28.24 11.13 11.33
CA ARG A 433 28.68 9.91 12.03
C ARG A 433 28.09 8.62 11.43
N LEU A 434 27.06 8.71 10.58
CA LEU A 434 26.47 7.55 9.93
C LEU A 434 27.47 6.95 8.94
N ASN A 435 27.92 5.73 9.21
CA ASN A 435 28.98 5.04 8.47
C ASN A 435 28.63 3.57 8.14
N VAL A 436 27.35 3.21 8.22
CA VAL A 436 26.84 1.88 7.85
C VAL A 436 26.16 1.97 6.49
N ALA A 437 26.34 0.97 5.62
CA ALA A 437 25.81 1.00 4.24
C ALA A 437 24.29 1.30 4.15
N SER A 438 23.53 0.89 5.16
CA SER A 438 22.08 1.11 5.27
C SER A 438 21.68 2.57 5.48
N ASN A 439 22.56 3.42 6.02
CA ASN A 439 22.19 4.77 6.49
C ASN A 439 23.23 5.87 6.27
N TYR A 440 24.47 5.57 5.88
CA TYR A 440 25.52 6.57 5.69
C TYR A 440 25.11 7.69 4.74
N TRP A 441 25.72 8.87 4.91
CA TRP A 441 25.57 10.03 4.03
C TRP A 441 26.58 9.95 2.88
N PRO A 442 26.16 9.76 1.62
CA PRO A 442 27.11 9.60 0.51
C PRO A 442 27.91 10.87 0.21
N GLY A 443 29.20 10.69 -0.09
CA GLY A 443 30.11 11.77 -0.48
C GLY A 443 29.99 12.18 -1.95
N ASP A 444 30.64 13.28 -2.32
CA ASP A 444 30.61 13.80 -3.70
C ASP A 444 31.22 12.81 -4.72
N ASP A 445 32.36 12.22 -4.40
CA ASP A 445 33.11 11.38 -5.35
C ASP A 445 32.36 10.11 -5.73
N GLU A 446 31.58 9.56 -4.79
CA GLU A 446 30.72 8.42 -5.06
C GLU A 446 29.61 8.76 -6.06
N ILE A 447 28.98 9.93 -5.90
CA ILE A 447 27.94 10.43 -6.81
C ILE A 447 28.54 10.72 -8.19
N ARG A 448 29.72 11.35 -8.26
CA ARG A 448 30.46 11.60 -9.51
C ARG A 448 30.76 10.31 -10.25
N ALA A 449 31.27 9.30 -9.54
CA ALA A 449 31.61 8.01 -10.13
C ALA A 449 30.37 7.29 -10.64
N HIS A 450 29.28 7.31 -9.87
CA HIS A 450 28.01 6.65 -10.22
C HIS A 450 27.36 7.29 -11.46
N LEU A 451 27.14 8.61 -11.44
CA LEU A 451 26.39 9.30 -12.50
C LEU A 451 27.16 9.38 -13.83
N ARG A 452 28.50 9.23 -13.82
CA ARG A 452 29.32 9.24 -15.04
C ARG A 452 28.85 8.23 -16.09
N THR A 453 28.41 7.05 -15.67
CA THR A 453 28.05 5.95 -16.59
C THR A 453 26.60 5.49 -16.44
N GLU A 454 25.82 6.08 -15.54
CA GLU A 454 24.48 5.60 -15.21
C GLU A 454 23.48 5.84 -16.35
N GLN A 455 22.69 4.82 -16.67
CA GLN A 455 21.56 4.92 -17.60
C GLN A 455 20.34 5.51 -16.89
N ALA A 456 20.50 6.77 -16.46
CA ALA A 456 19.59 7.49 -15.60
C ALA A 456 18.11 7.39 -16.03
N TYR A 457 17.80 7.61 -17.31
CA TYR A 457 16.41 7.56 -17.79
C TYR A 457 15.73 6.19 -17.59
N ARG A 458 16.50 5.10 -17.66
CA ARG A 458 15.98 3.73 -17.48
C ARG A 458 15.94 3.30 -16.01
N ARG A 459 16.84 3.83 -15.19
CA ARG A 459 17.07 3.36 -13.81
C ARG A 459 16.30 4.14 -12.75
N TYR A 460 15.98 5.40 -13.02
CA TYR A 460 15.15 6.22 -12.14
C TYR A 460 13.72 6.31 -12.67
N THR A 461 12.75 6.47 -11.75
CA THR A 461 11.38 6.77 -12.15
C THR A 461 11.31 8.11 -12.86
N ARG A 462 10.30 8.31 -13.73
CA ARG A 462 10.15 9.57 -14.48
C ARG A 462 9.98 10.78 -13.55
N GLY A 463 9.22 10.61 -12.46
CA GLY A 463 9.04 11.65 -11.44
C GLY A 463 10.36 12.07 -10.80
N ARG A 464 11.18 11.09 -10.39
CA ARG A 464 12.50 11.33 -9.81
C ARG A 464 13.48 11.98 -10.78
N MET A 465 13.48 11.57 -12.04
CA MET A 465 14.32 12.20 -13.06
C MET A 465 13.93 13.65 -13.32
N ARG A 466 12.62 13.93 -13.40
CA ARG A 466 12.12 15.30 -13.54
C ARG A 466 12.55 16.16 -12.36
N LEU A 467 12.39 15.64 -11.14
CA LEU A 467 12.82 16.29 -9.91
C LEU A 467 14.30 16.70 -9.96
N TYR A 468 15.20 15.83 -10.45
CA TYR A 468 16.63 16.17 -10.56
C TYR A 468 16.88 17.30 -11.56
N LEU A 469 16.23 17.27 -12.72
CA LEU A 469 16.39 18.31 -13.73
C LEU A 469 15.78 19.65 -13.29
N GLU A 470 14.63 19.63 -12.61
CA GLU A 470 14.01 20.82 -12.02
C GLU A 470 14.85 21.40 -10.90
N ALA A 471 15.49 20.55 -10.08
CA ALA A 471 16.42 21.00 -9.05
C ALA A 471 17.63 21.73 -9.63
N VAL A 472 18.19 21.22 -10.73
CA VAL A 472 19.26 21.91 -11.47
C VAL A 472 18.76 23.24 -12.05
N GLU A 473 17.58 23.24 -12.66
CA GLU A 473 16.97 24.45 -13.21
C GLU A 473 16.74 25.53 -12.14
N ASP A 474 16.20 25.15 -10.98
CA ASP A 474 15.99 26.05 -9.86
C ASP A 474 17.30 26.59 -9.29
N HIS A 475 18.35 25.77 -9.24
CA HIS A 475 19.68 26.22 -8.82
C HIS A 475 20.21 27.32 -9.76
N LEU A 476 20.15 27.08 -11.07
CA LEU A 476 20.56 28.05 -12.08
C LEU A 476 19.71 29.33 -12.03
N ARG A 477 18.39 29.21 -11.82
CA ARG A 477 17.48 30.34 -11.64
C ARG A 477 17.83 31.15 -10.41
N GLY A 478 18.10 30.49 -9.29
CA GLY A 478 18.51 31.14 -8.04
C GLY A 478 19.78 31.97 -8.18
N VAL A 479 20.81 31.44 -8.87
CA VAL A 479 22.05 32.18 -9.17
C VAL A 479 21.77 33.48 -9.93
N HIS A 480 20.79 33.46 -10.84
CA HIS A 480 20.38 34.62 -11.63
C HIS A 480 19.21 35.43 -11.03
N LYS A 481 18.77 35.11 -9.79
CA LYS A 481 17.62 35.73 -9.11
C LYS A 481 16.30 35.65 -9.89
N TYR A 482 16.13 34.60 -10.68
CA TYR A 482 14.85 34.27 -11.30
C TYR A 482 13.97 33.44 -10.35
N PRO A 483 12.63 33.52 -10.49
CA PRO A 483 11.72 32.65 -9.74
C PRO A 483 11.96 31.19 -10.10
N GLN A 484 11.60 30.28 -9.18
CA GLN A 484 11.60 28.84 -9.38
C GLN A 484 10.85 28.44 -10.66
N VAL A 485 11.26 27.33 -11.28
CA VAL A 485 10.56 26.77 -12.44
C VAL A 485 9.18 26.27 -12.03
N ALA A 486 8.17 26.47 -12.88
CA ALA A 486 6.82 25.98 -12.60
C ALA A 486 6.80 24.44 -12.51
N ARG A 487 6.00 23.87 -11.61
CA ARG A 487 5.80 22.41 -11.48
C ARG A 487 4.74 21.90 -12.45
N ALA A 488 4.91 22.23 -13.73
CA ALA A 488 3.93 21.95 -14.79
C ALA A 488 4.03 20.53 -15.37
N GLY A 489 4.82 19.65 -14.75
CA GLY A 489 5.02 18.28 -15.22
C GLY A 489 5.76 18.21 -16.55
N TYR A 490 6.74 19.08 -16.78
CA TYR A 490 7.47 19.18 -18.05
C TYR A 490 7.96 17.80 -18.55
N PRO A 491 7.78 17.50 -19.86
CA PRO A 491 8.32 16.28 -20.45
C PRO A 491 9.84 16.27 -20.41
N ILE A 492 10.39 15.06 -20.24
CA ILE A 492 11.83 14.80 -20.30
C ILE A 492 12.17 14.43 -21.75
N GLU A 493 12.93 15.29 -22.41
CA GLU A 493 13.43 15.10 -23.77
C GLU A 493 14.79 14.40 -23.77
N HIS A 494 15.00 13.53 -24.75
CA HIS A 494 16.33 13.02 -25.09
C HIS A 494 16.91 13.85 -26.22
N VAL A 495 18.00 14.56 -25.98
CA VAL A 495 18.61 15.42 -27.02
C VAL A 495 19.10 14.55 -28.19
N LEU A 496 19.97 13.58 -27.92
CA LEU A 496 20.19 12.43 -28.79
C LEU A 496 18.99 11.48 -28.68
N PRO A 497 18.17 11.30 -29.74
CA PRO A 497 16.92 10.53 -29.65
C PRO A 497 17.13 9.05 -29.34
N GLN A 498 16.09 8.41 -28.79
CA GLN A 498 16.10 6.95 -28.59
C GLN A 498 16.16 6.18 -29.93
N LYS A 499 15.51 6.72 -30.99
CA LYS A 499 15.57 6.20 -32.36
C LYS A 499 16.64 6.93 -33.18
N TRP A 500 17.85 7.04 -32.63
CA TRP A 500 18.95 7.80 -33.24
C TRP A 500 19.36 7.27 -34.61
N GLN A 501 19.17 5.98 -34.89
CA GLN A 501 19.49 5.32 -36.18
C GLN A 501 18.77 5.94 -37.38
N ASN A 502 17.73 6.73 -37.15
CA ASN A 502 17.00 7.39 -38.24
C ASN A 502 17.76 8.60 -38.79
N ASN A 503 18.46 9.36 -37.94
CA ASN A 503 18.99 10.69 -38.27
C ASN A 503 20.41 10.95 -37.74
N TRP A 504 21.00 10.03 -36.99
CA TRP A 504 22.26 10.18 -36.25
C TRP A 504 23.14 8.93 -36.38
N ASN A 505 23.37 8.49 -37.62
CA ASN A 505 24.14 7.28 -37.90
C ASN A 505 25.63 7.43 -37.54
N VAL A 506 26.22 6.32 -37.11
CA VAL A 506 27.66 6.16 -36.85
C VAL A 506 28.17 4.95 -37.62
N VAL A 507 29.48 4.94 -37.88
CA VAL A 507 30.12 3.85 -38.63
C VAL A 507 30.85 2.94 -37.65
N GLY A 508 30.52 1.65 -37.70
CA GLY A 508 31.18 0.61 -36.90
C GLY A 508 30.45 0.24 -35.61
N LEU A 509 30.49 -1.04 -35.26
CA LEU A 509 29.76 -1.61 -34.12
C LEU A 509 30.15 -0.95 -32.77
N GLU A 510 31.42 -0.62 -32.60
CA GLU A 510 31.91 0.03 -31.38
C GLU A 510 31.25 1.40 -31.17
N ALA A 511 31.13 2.20 -32.23
CA ALA A 511 30.47 3.50 -32.17
C ALA A 511 28.96 3.37 -31.92
N GLU A 512 28.29 2.37 -32.50
CA GLU A 512 26.87 2.10 -32.25
C GLU A 512 26.60 1.69 -30.79
N LEU A 513 27.48 0.86 -30.20
CA LEU A 513 27.41 0.46 -28.80
C LEU A 513 27.63 1.65 -27.88
N ALA A 514 28.71 2.42 -28.10
CA ALA A 514 29.00 3.63 -27.35
C ALA A 514 27.79 4.58 -27.39
N ARG A 515 27.26 4.88 -28.58
CA ARG A 515 26.06 5.73 -28.72
C ARG A 515 24.88 5.21 -27.91
N SER A 516 24.58 3.92 -28.02
CA SER A 516 23.46 3.27 -27.32
C SER A 516 23.57 3.38 -25.79
N GLU A 517 24.78 3.34 -25.25
CA GLU A 517 25.04 3.52 -23.82
C GLU A 517 24.87 4.97 -23.33
N HIS A 518 25.07 5.96 -24.20
CA HIS A 518 24.97 7.38 -23.85
C HIS A 518 23.55 7.95 -23.96
N VAL A 519 22.67 7.32 -24.77
CA VAL A 519 21.29 7.78 -24.98
C VAL A 519 20.55 8.07 -23.66
N HIS A 520 20.72 7.21 -22.66
CA HIS A 520 19.95 7.27 -21.40
C HIS A 520 20.67 7.99 -20.26
N ARG A 521 21.86 8.57 -20.50
CA ARG A 521 22.63 9.30 -19.47
C ARG A 521 22.01 10.66 -19.18
N ILE A 522 22.16 11.14 -17.94
CA ILE A 522 21.56 12.41 -17.50
C ILE A 522 22.02 13.61 -18.34
N GLY A 523 23.27 13.62 -18.81
CA GLY A 523 23.78 14.65 -19.72
C GLY A 523 23.02 14.74 -21.04
N ASN A 524 22.35 13.67 -21.48
CA ASN A 524 21.51 13.66 -22.68
C ASN A 524 20.03 14.03 -22.42
N LEU A 525 19.63 14.18 -21.16
CA LEU A 525 18.24 14.44 -20.78
C LEU A 525 18.01 15.92 -20.49
N THR A 526 16.84 16.42 -20.86
CA THR A 526 16.44 17.78 -20.49
C THR A 526 14.94 17.97 -20.34
N LEU A 527 14.52 19.12 -19.81
CA LEU A 527 13.12 19.54 -19.75
C LEU A 527 12.81 20.46 -20.93
N LEU A 528 11.64 20.25 -21.54
CA LEU A 528 11.08 21.14 -22.55
C LEU A 528 9.60 21.39 -22.27
N THR A 529 9.02 22.42 -22.88
CA THR A 529 7.57 22.57 -22.94
C THR A 529 6.95 21.46 -23.79
N THR A 530 5.69 21.10 -23.55
CA THR A 530 5.00 20.04 -24.31
C THR A 530 4.97 20.33 -25.81
N SER A 531 4.75 21.58 -26.21
CA SER A 531 4.75 21.99 -27.62
C SER A 531 6.13 21.90 -28.27
N LEU A 532 7.19 22.28 -27.55
CA LEU A 532 8.55 22.18 -28.08
C LEU A 532 9.00 20.71 -28.16
N ASN A 533 8.68 19.90 -27.14
CA ASN A 533 8.99 18.48 -27.09
C ASN A 533 8.40 17.71 -28.28
N SER A 534 7.12 17.92 -28.57
CA SER A 534 6.45 17.28 -29.71
C SER A 534 7.05 17.69 -31.05
N THR A 535 7.56 18.92 -31.14
CA THR A 535 8.17 19.46 -32.34
C THR A 535 9.57 18.88 -32.60
N VAL A 536 10.43 18.77 -31.57
CA VAL A 536 11.83 18.32 -31.74
C VAL A 536 11.98 16.79 -31.85
N SER A 537 11.24 16.03 -31.04
CA SER A 537 11.12 14.56 -31.06
C SER A 537 12.37 13.80 -31.57
N ASN A 538 12.27 13.02 -32.66
CA ASN A 538 13.39 12.24 -33.22
C ASN A 538 14.21 13.00 -34.27
N GLY A 539 14.13 14.33 -34.31
CA GLY A 539 14.80 15.16 -35.32
C GLY A 539 16.33 15.10 -35.26
N PRO A 540 17.02 15.51 -36.35
CA PRO A 540 18.48 15.67 -36.39
C PRO A 540 18.95 16.83 -35.49
N TRP A 541 20.23 16.85 -35.11
CA TRP A 541 20.83 17.94 -34.32
C TRP A 541 20.75 19.29 -35.06
N GLY A 542 21.35 19.31 -36.25
CA GLY A 542 21.49 20.48 -37.10
C GLY A 542 20.59 20.43 -38.32
N GLY A 543 20.76 21.40 -39.23
CA GLY A 543 19.90 21.60 -40.39
C GLY A 543 18.69 22.49 -40.09
N GLN A 544 18.01 22.94 -41.15
CA GLN A 544 16.82 23.79 -41.05
C GLN A 544 15.69 23.04 -40.33
N GLY A 545 15.25 23.57 -39.19
CA GLY A 545 14.28 22.91 -38.32
C GLY A 545 14.86 21.77 -37.47
N GLY A 546 16.18 21.62 -37.38
CA GLY A 546 16.84 20.68 -36.48
C GLY A 546 16.64 21.03 -34.99
N LYS A 547 17.01 20.10 -34.10
CA LYS A 547 16.83 20.25 -32.65
C LYS A 547 17.52 21.51 -32.12
N ARG A 548 18.77 21.76 -32.51
CA ARG A 548 19.55 22.90 -32.03
C ARG A 548 18.88 24.23 -32.37
N GLU A 549 18.43 24.41 -33.61
CA GLU A 549 17.77 25.65 -34.04
C GLU A 549 16.48 25.91 -33.24
N ARG A 550 15.68 24.87 -33.00
CA ARG A 550 14.42 24.99 -32.25
C ARG A 550 14.63 25.24 -30.77
N LEU A 551 15.61 24.57 -30.16
CA LEU A 551 16.02 24.85 -28.78
C LEU A 551 16.46 26.32 -28.66
N LEU A 552 17.34 26.79 -29.55
CA LEU A 552 17.80 28.18 -29.56
C LEU A 552 16.67 29.22 -29.69
N LYS A 553 15.61 28.91 -30.44
CA LYS A 553 14.52 29.86 -30.74
C LYS A 553 13.38 29.85 -29.74
N HIS A 554 13.09 28.71 -29.13
CA HIS A 554 11.83 28.50 -28.40
C HIS A 554 12.01 27.96 -26.99
N ASP A 555 13.23 27.63 -26.58
CA ASP A 555 13.49 27.16 -25.22
C ASP A 555 13.44 28.29 -24.19
N VAL A 556 12.93 27.96 -23.00
CA VAL A 556 12.74 28.90 -21.87
C VAL A 556 13.47 28.43 -20.60
N MET A 557 14.27 27.37 -20.70
CA MET A 557 14.91 26.69 -19.58
C MET A 557 16.39 27.08 -19.49
N LEU A 558 16.86 27.42 -18.28
CA LEU A 558 18.28 27.77 -18.09
C LEU A 558 19.20 26.56 -18.24
N LEU A 559 18.73 25.36 -17.87
CA LEU A 559 19.49 24.09 -18.01
C LEU A 559 19.83 23.72 -19.48
N ASN A 560 19.21 24.41 -20.44
CA ASN A 560 19.40 24.21 -21.88
C ASN A 560 20.38 25.18 -22.52
N ARG A 561 20.82 26.23 -21.79
CA ARG A 561 21.79 27.21 -22.31
C ARG A 561 23.08 26.57 -22.81
N HIS A 562 23.53 25.48 -22.17
CA HIS A 562 24.74 24.75 -22.59
C HIS A 562 24.65 24.18 -24.01
N PHE A 563 23.45 23.99 -24.57
CA PHE A 563 23.29 23.54 -25.96
C PHE A 563 23.61 24.62 -26.99
N HIS A 564 23.61 25.90 -26.59
CA HIS A 564 23.73 27.02 -27.53
C HIS A 564 25.08 27.01 -28.25
N ASP A 565 26.14 26.66 -27.53
CA ASP A 565 27.52 26.75 -28.02
C ASP A 565 28.03 25.42 -28.62
N LYS A 566 27.17 24.40 -28.72
CA LYS A 566 27.54 23.07 -29.22
C LYS A 566 27.24 22.93 -30.71
N ALA A 567 28.28 22.80 -31.53
CA ALA A 567 28.17 22.59 -32.97
C ALA A 567 27.68 21.16 -33.31
N SER A 568 28.19 20.15 -32.59
CA SER A 568 27.75 18.75 -32.61
C SER A 568 27.19 18.33 -31.25
N TRP A 569 26.44 17.24 -31.21
CA TRP A 569 25.96 16.62 -29.98
C TRP A 569 26.29 15.13 -30.01
N ASP A 570 27.45 14.77 -29.48
CA ASP A 570 28.00 13.41 -29.50
C ASP A 570 28.22 12.88 -28.08
N GLU A 571 28.80 11.68 -27.98
CA GLU A 571 29.08 10.98 -26.73
C GLU A 571 29.96 11.84 -25.78
N ALA A 572 30.96 12.53 -26.32
CA ALA A 572 31.85 13.40 -25.53
C ALA A 572 31.10 14.63 -24.99
N ALA A 573 30.22 15.25 -25.79
CA ALA A 573 29.37 16.35 -25.33
C ALA A 573 28.38 15.90 -24.24
N ILE A 574 27.85 14.66 -24.34
CA ILE A 574 26.98 14.07 -23.32
C ILE A 574 27.75 13.83 -22.01
N ASP A 575 28.99 13.38 -22.08
CA ASP A 575 29.84 13.15 -20.90
C ASP A 575 30.23 14.45 -20.21
N GLU A 576 30.60 15.48 -20.99
CA GLU A 576 30.86 16.83 -20.48
C GLU A 576 29.64 17.40 -19.75
N ARG A 577 28.44 17.31 -20.37
CA ARG A 577 27.21 17.77 -19.74
C ARG A 577 26.82 16.91 -18.54
N THR A 578 27.11 15.61 -18.55
CA THR A 578 26.90 14.72 -17.40
C THR A 578 27.73 15.18 -16.20
N ALA A 579 29.01 15.53 -16.40
CA ALA A 579 29.86 16.08 -15.35
C ALA A 579 29.32 17.43 -14.85
N LEU A 580 28.93 18.33 -15.75
CA LEU A 580 28.35 19.64 -15.39
C LEU A 580 27.07 19.50 -14.54
N LEU A 581 26.11 18.68 -14.99
CA LEU A 581 24.87 18.47 -14.27
C LEU A 581 25.12 17.80 -12.91
N THR A 582 26.12 16.92 -12.82
CA THR A 582 26.50 16.30 -11.54
C THR A 582 26.95 17.35 -10.53
N GLU A 583 27.84 18.27 -10.90
CA GLU A 583 28.27 19.33 -9.98
C GLU A 583 27.11 20.25 -9.56
N LEU A 584 26.16 20.53 -10.46
CA LEU A 584 24.97 21.30 -10.11
C LEU A 584 24.07 20.55 -9.11
N LEU A 585 23.88 19.24 -9.26
CA LEU A 585 23.14 18.43 -8.29
C LEU A 585 23.85 18.41 -6.92
N LEU A 586 25.19 18.30 -6.90
CA LEU A 586 25.99 18.36 -5.67
C LEU A 586 25.89 19.72 -4.97
N ALA A 587 25.74 20.81 -5.74
CA ALA A 587 25.50 22.15 -5.19
C ALA A 587 24.08 22.33 -4.63
N VAL A 588 23.07 21.64 -5.19
CA VAL A 588 21.71 21.64 -4.63
C VAL A 588 21.64 20.87 -3.32
N TRP A 589 22.30 19.71 -3.27
CA TRP A 589 22.35 18.84 -2.10
C TRP A 589 23.79 18.72 -1.63
N PRO A 590 24.32 19.70 -0.87
CA PRO A 590 25.70 19.69 -0.41
C PRO A 590 25.92 18.76 0.78
N ILE A 591 27.17 18.43 1.06
CA ILE A 591 27.62 17.75 2.28
C ILE A 591 28.41 18.74 3.15
N PRO A 592 28.52 18.49 4.47
CA PRO A 592 29.39 19.28 5.34
C PRO A 592 30.85 19.24 4.88
N ALA A 593 31.58 20.33 5.11
CA ALA A 593 33.00 20.40 4.79
C ALA A 593 33.79 19.26 5.47
N GLY A 594 34.65 18.58 4.71
CA GLY A 594 35.44 17.45 5.20
C GLY A 594 34.71 16.10 5.25
N HIS A 595 33.41 16.06 4.92
CA HIS A 595 32.68 14.80 4.83
C HIS A 595 33.04 14.06 3.53
N VAL A 596 33.32 12.76 3.62
CA VAL A 596 33.72 11.93 2.44
C VAL A 596 32.73 10.77 2.21
N GLY A 597 31.90 10.42 3.20
CA GLY A 597 30.98 9.29 3.11
C GLY A 597 31.69 7.93 3.19
N SER A 598 32.44 7.67 4.26
CA SER A 598 33.10 6.38 4.49
C SER A 598 32.13 5.35 5.07
N ILE A 599 32.19 4.11 4.56
CA ILE A 599 31.44 2.97 5.08
C ILE A 599 32.41 2.09 5.87
N SER A 600 32.08 1.81 7.13
CA SER A 600 32.85 0.95 8.03
C SER A 600 32.67 -0.54 7.70
N ASP A 601 31.43 -0.93 7.42
CA ASP A 601 31.07 -2.26 6.92
C ASP A 601 30.96 -2.22 5.40
N ALA A 602 32.09 -2.12 4.70
CA ALA A 602 32.05 -2.20 3.24
C ALA A 602 31.51 -3.59 2.84
N PRO A 603 30.29 -3.70 2.27
CA PRO A 603 29.96 -4.94 1.57
C PRO A 603 31.01 -5.09 0.48
N GLN A 604 31.59 -6.28 0.33
CA GLN A 604 32.38 -6.59 -0.85
C GLN A 604 31.55 -6.16 -2.06
N LYS A 605 32.04 -5.17 -2.81
CA LYS A 605 31.41 -4.73 -4.06
C LYS A 605 31.32 -5.96 -4.96
N GLU A 606 30.15 -6.60 -5.02
CA GLU A 606 29.82 -7.50 -6.11
C GLU A 606 29.93 -6.64 -7.38
N ALA A 607 30.99 -6.84 -8.16
CA ALA A 607 31.13 -6.20 -9.45
C ALA A 607 29.91 -6.58 -10.30
N ALA A 608 29.05 -5.59 -10.56
CA ALA A 608 27.74 -5.78 -11.19
C ALA A 608 27.81 -6.33 -12.63
N TRP A 609 29.01 -6.50 -13.21
CA TRP A 609 29.22 -7.07 -14.54
C TRP A 609 30.45 -7.98 -14.59
N VAL A 610 30.25 -9.24 -14.98
CA VAL A 610 31.33 -10.24 -15.13
C VAL A 610 31.46 -10.59 -16.60
N GLU A 611 32.64 -10.31 -17.18
CA GLU A 611 33.02 -10.59 -18.57
C GLU A 611 33.95 -11.81 -18.63
N LEU A 612 34.11 -12.41 -19.82
CA LEU A 612 35.01 -13.55 -20.01
C LEU A 612 36.45 -13.24 -19.60
N LYS A 613 36.95 -12.04 -19.92
CA LYS A 613 38.31 -11.61 -19.52
C LYS A 613 38.51 -11.65 -18.00
N HIS A 614 37.46 -11.39 -17.22
CA HIS A 614 37.51 -11.49 -15.76
C HIS A 614 37.63 -12.96 -15.31
N LEU A 615 36.94 -13.88 -16.00
CA LEU A 615 37.02 -15.32 -15.72
C LEU A 615 38.37 -15.93 -16.11
N VAL A 616 38.94 -15.48 -17.24
CA VAL A 616 40.28 -15.89 -17.70
C VAL A 616 41.35 -15.35 -16.75
N ALA A 617 41.30 -14.06 -16.40
CA ALA A 617 42.24 -13.45 -15.45
C ALA A 617 42.17 -14.08 -14.05
N ALA A 618 40.99 -14.55 -13.64
CA ALA A 618 40.80 -15.27 -12.38
C ALA A 618 41.23 -16.75 -12.42
N GLY A 619 41.67 -17.25 -13.58
CA GLY A 619 42.04 -18.65 -13.77
C GLY A 619 40.87 -19.64 -13.75
N LEU A 620 39.62 -19.15 -13.71
CA LEU A 620 38.41 -19.99 -13.67
C LEU A 620 37.99 -20.49 -15.06
N LEU A 621 38.44 -19.82 -16.12
CA LEU A 621 38.25 -20.24 -17.50
C LEU A 621 39.59 -20.13 -18.25
N PRO A 622 40.38 -21.21 -18.34
CA PRO A 622 41.69 -21.16 -19.00
C PRO A 622 41.60 -20.77 -20.48
N ALA A 623 42.59 -20.01 -20.96
CA ALA A 623 42.78 -19.79 -22.39
C ALA A 623 43.01 -21.12 -23.11
N GLY A 624 42.44 -21.28 -24.30
CA GLY A 624 42.41 -22.54 -25.05
C GLY A 624 41.24 -23.48 -24.67
N THR A 625 40.38 -23.09 -23.71
CA THR A 625 39.19 -23.89 -23.38
C THR A 625 38.26 -23.99 -24.60
N VAL A 626 37.96 -25.22 -25.01
CA VAL A 626 37.01 -25.50 -26.09
C VAL A 626 35.58 -25.52 -25.54
N LEU A 627 34.76 -24.60 -26.03
CA LEU A 627 33.35 -24.47 -25.71
C LEU A 627 32.50 -25.10 -26.81
N ARG A 628 31.49 -25.87 -26.39
CA ARG A 628 30.53 -26.47 -27.33
C ARG A 628 29.14 -25.84 -27.16
N PRO A 629 28.40 -25.60 -28.26
CA PRO A 629 27.01 -25.15 -28.20
C PRO A 629 26.11 -26.11 -27.42
N ARG A 630 24.92 -25.62 -27.08
CA ARG A 630 23.86 -26.46 -26.53
C ARG A 630 23.55 -27.62 -27.49
N PRO A 631 23.38 -28.86 -26.97
CA PRO A 631 23.02 -30.04 -27.76
C PRO A 631 21.86 -29.80 -28.73
N GLY A 632 22.01 -30.26 -29.97
CA GLY A 632 21.02 -30.13 -31.04
C GLY A 632 21.63 -29.71 -32.37
N GLN A 633 21.14 -28.61 -32.93
CA GLN A 633 21.39 -28.24 -34.33
C GLN A 633 22.84 -27.78 -34.63
N TRP A 634 23.63 -27.43 -33.62
CA TRP A 634 24.95 -26.79 -33.78
C TRP A 634 26.09 -27.58 -33.16
N ASP A 635 25.90 -28.89 -32.93
CA ASP A 635 26.83 -29.74 -32.16
C ASP A 635 28.21 -29.90 -32.80
N ALA A 636 28.34 -29.58 -34.09
CA ALA A 636 29.60 -29.63 -34.83
C ALA A 636 30.46 -28.35 -34.71
N VAL A 637 29.94 -27.30 -34.06
CA VAL A 637 30.65 -26.01 -33.93
C VAL A 637 31.41 -25.95 -32.61
N GLU A 638 32.62 -25.40 -32.62
CA GLU A 638 33.44 -25.21 -31.43
C GLU A 638 33.85 -23.74 -31.28
N GLY A 639 33.88 -23.24 -30.04
CA GLY A 639 34.36 -21.90 -29.70
C GLY A 639 35.57 -21.98 -28.77
N ILE A 640 36.69 -21.36 -29.14
CA ILE A 640 37.94 -21.43 -28.36
C ILE A 640 38.12 -20.14 -27.56
N VAL A 641 38.27 -20.24 -26.25
CA VAL A 641 38.52 -19.08 -25.37
C VAL A 641 39.93 -18.56 -25.58
N THR A 642 40.11 -17.28 -25.88
CA THR A 642 41.45 -16.67 -26.03
C THR A 642 42.00 -16.13 -24.70
N ALA A 643 43.29 -15.82 -24.67
CA ALA A 643 43.96 -15.25 -23.49
C ALA A 643 43.38 -13.88 -23.06
N ASP A 644 42.86 -13.10 -24.01
CA ASP A 644 42.26 -11.79 -23.75
C ASP A 644 40.76 -11.86 -23.38
N GLY A 645 40.21 -13.07 -23.21
CA GLY A 645 38.81 -13.26 -22.82
C GLY A 645 37.81 -13.09 -23.97
N GLN A 646 38.19 -13.44 -25.19
CA GLN A 646 37.29 -13.54 -26.34
C GLN A 646 36.98 -15.01 -26.67
N ILE A 647 35.99 -15.25 -27.53
CA ILE A 647 35.72 -16.59 -28.10
C ILE A 647 36.02 -16.54 -29.59
N GLU A 648 36.90 -17.42 -30.05
CA GLU A 648 37.13 -17.68 -31.46
C GLU A 648 36.16 -18.75 -31.97
N VAL A 649 35.37 -18.43 -33.00
CA VAL A 649 34.48 -19.38 -33.69
C VAL A 649 34.67 -19.20 -35.18
N ASP A 650 34.88 -20.29 -35.93
CA ASP A 650 35.08 -20.27 -37.39
C ASP A 650 36.16 -19.25 -37.85
N GLY A 651 37.24 -19.11 -37.07
CA GLY A 651 38.35 -18.18 -37.36
C GLY A 651 38.05 -16.70 -37.09
N LYS A 652 36.95 -16.37 -36.41
CA LYS A 652 36.58 -15.00 -36.01
C LYS A 652 36.51 -14.84 -34.50
N LEU A 653 36.95 -13.68 -34.01
CA LEU A 653 36.99 -13.35 -32.59
C LEU A 653 35.75 -12.57 -32.14
N TYR A 654 35.20 -12.96 -31.00
CA TYR A 654 34.01 -12.35 -30.40
C TYR A 654 34.27 -11.93 -28.95
N ALA A 655 34.06 -10.65 -28.66
CA ALA A 655 34.27 -10.07 -27.33
C ALA A 655 33.26 -10.54 -26.27
N SER A 656 32.16 -11.21 -26.67
CA SER A 656 31.16 -11.71 -25.71
C SER A 656 30.65 -13.10 -26.08
N PRO A 657 30.24 -13.93 -25.10
CA PRO A 657 29.59 -15.21 -25.34
C PRO A 657 28.36 -15.10 -26.26
N SER A 658 27.58 -14.03 -26.09
CA SER A 658 26.31 -13.83 -26.80
C SER A 658 26.53 -13.43 -28.26
N SER A 659 27.55 -12.65 -28.56
CA SER A 659 27.91 -12.31 -29.94
C SER A 659 28.47 -13.51 -30.70
N ALA A 660 29.28 -14.35 -30.04
CA ALA A 660 29.72 -15.63 -30.59
C ALA A 660 28.51 -16.54 -30.89
N GLY A 661 27.58 -16.69 -29.94
CA GLY A 661 26.37 -17.51 -30.16
C GLY A 661 25.42 -16.95 -31.22
N TYR A 662 25.34 -15.62 -31.37
CA TYR A 662 24.58 -14.96 -32.43
C TYR A 662 25.13 -15.29 -33.82
N HIS A 663 26.47 -15.34 -33.95
CA HIS A 663 27.13 -15.77 -35.17
C HIS A 663 26.79 -17.23 -35.52
N VAL A 664 26.93 -18.14 -34.56
CA VAL A 664 26.61 -19.57 -34.73
C VAL A 664 25.15 -19.80 -35.14
N LYS A 665 24.23 -18.96 -34.62
CA LYS A 665 22.79 -19.04 -34.95
C LYS A 665 22.40 -18.33 -36.25
N GLY A 666 23.35 -17.85 -37.04
CA GLY A 666 23.08 -17.19 -38.32
C GLY A 666 22.30 -15.89 -38.19
N GLY A 667 22.60 -15.08 -37.17
CA GLY A 667 21.97 -13.77 -36.98
C GLY A 667 20.75 -13.73 -36.05
N LYS A 668 20.54 -14.79 -35.26
CA LYS A 668 19.46 -14.85 -34.24
C LYS A 668 20.02 -14.69 -32.83
N ALA A 669 19.28 -13.96 -31.98
CA ALA A 669 19.68 -13.72 -30.59
C ALA A 669 19.98 -15.02 -29.82
N ALA A 670 21.08 -15.00 -29.07
CA ALA A 670 21.57 -16.11 -28.26
C ALA A 670 21.96 -15.60 -26.87
N ASN A 671 21.52 -16.28 -25.80
CA ASN A 671 22.10 -16.06 -24.48
C ASN A 671 23.40 -16.86 -24.38
N GLY A 672 24.53 -16.20 -24.62
CA GLY A 672 25.83 -16.87 -24.69
C GLY A 672 26.24 -17.60 -23.40
N TRP A 673 25.79 -17.14 -22.24
CA TRP A 673 26.17 -17.73 -20.95
C TRP A 673 25.58 -19.12 -20.71
N THR A 674 24.42 -19.42 -21.31
CA THR A 674 23.78 -20.74 -21.26
C THR A 674 23.95 -21.54 -22.55
N PHE A 675 24.33 -20.86 -23.64
CA PHE A 675 24.54 -21.46 -24.94
C PHE A 675 25.84 -22.26 -25.01
N TRP A 676 26.92 -21.77 -24.39
CA TRP A 676 28.22 -22.41 -24.41
C TRP A 676 28.46 -23.31 -23.19
N ARG A 677 28.91 -24.54 -23.46
CA ARG A 677 29.26 -25.56 -22.47
C ARG A 677 30.76 -25.81 -22.43
N LEU A 678 31.26 -26.06 -21.23
CA LEU A 678 32.64 -26.47 -20.97
C LEU A 678 32.82 -27.98 -21.19
N PRO A 679 34.07 -28.46 -21.37
CA PRO A 679 34.36 -29.88 -21.52
C PRO A 679 33.89 -30.76 -20.36
N ASN A 680 33.81 -30.20 -19.14
CA ASN A 680 33.31 -30.87 -17.94
C ASN A 680 31.77 -30.97 -17.88
N GLY A 681 31.05 -30.52 -18.91
CA GLY A 681 29.60 -30.55 -18.98
C GLY A 681 28.90 -29.33 -18.35
N GLY A 682 29.60 -28.47 -17.62
CA GLY A 682 29.08 -27.21 -17.10
C GLY A 682 28.82 -26.16 -18.19
N GLN A 683 28.18 -25.06 -17.84
CA GLN A 683 27.93 -23.91 -18.71
C GLN A 683 28.79 -22.71 -18.29
N LEU A 684 29.04 -21.77 -19.21
CA LEU A 684 29.76 -20.54 -18.88
C LEU A 684 29.11 -19.76 -17.73
N LYS A 685 27.78 -19.85 -17.57
CA LYS A 685 27.06 -19.26 -16.43
C LYS A 685 27.56 -19.78 -15.07
N ASP A 686 28.00 -21.04 -15.00
CA ASP A 686 28.39 -21.71 -13.75
C ASP A 686 29.78 -21.21 -13.31
N VAL A 687 30.69 -21.03 -14.27
CA VAL A 687 31.99 -20.38 -14.05
C VAL A 687 31.80 -18.91 -13.67
N ARG A 688 30.80 -18.24 -14.26
CA ARG A 688 30.45 -16.86 -13.90
C ARG A 688 29.88 -16.75 -12.48
N ALA A 689 29.11 -17.75 -12.04
CA ALA A 689 28.62 -17.85 -10.67
C ALA A 689 29.80 -18.07 -9.72
N GLN A 690 30.71 -19.01 -10.04
CA GLN A 690 31.92 -19.29 -9.26
C GLN A 690 32.78 -18.04 -9.04
N TYR A 691 32.99 -17.22 -10.08
CA TYR A 691 33.73 -15.96 -9.97
C TYR A 691 33.09 -14.95 -9.00
N ARG A 692 31.76 -14.99 -8.85
CA ARG A 692 31.02 -14.12 -7.91
C ARG A 692 31.06 -14.64 -6.47
N GLY A 693 31.88 -15.65 -6.17
CA GLY A 693 31.88 -16.32 -4.87
C GLY A 693 30.64 -17.19 -4.65
N GLN A 694 29.83 -17.41 -5.68
CA GLN A 694 28.67 -18.31 -5.63
C GLN A 694 29.19 -19.70 -5.97
N SER A 695 29.32 -20.57 -4.98
CA SER A 695 29.85 -21.92 -5.18
C SER A 695 29.05 -22.66 -6.27
N ALA A 696 29.74 -23.29 -7.24
CA ALA A 696 29.09 -24.07 -8.30
C ALA A 696 28.32 -25.29 -7.77
N ASP A 697 28.49 -25.64 -6.48
CA ASP A 697 27.75 -26.68 -5.77
C ASP A 697 27.05 -26.17 -4.49
N LYS A 698 26.78 -24.86 -4.37
CA LYS A 698 25.77 -24.39 -3.41
C LYS A 698 24.67 -23.66 -4.16
N PRO A 699 23.41 -24.11 -4.11
CA PRO A 699 22.34 -23.28 -4.58
C PRO A 699 22.38 -22.00 -3.76
N ALA A 700 22.39 -20.84 -4.42
CA ALA A 700 21.83 -19.62 -3.88
C ALA A 700 20.31 -19.85 -3.74
N GLY A 701 19.97 -20.79 -2.85
CA GLY A 701 18.63 -21.10 -2.45
C GLY A 701 18.31 -20.21 -1.29
N PHE A 702 17.13 -19.60 -1.35
CA PHE A 702 16.43 -19.19 -0.16
C PHE A 702 16.51 -20.32 0.90
N ASP A 703 16.80 -20.00 2.15
CA ASP A 703 16.88 -21.00 3.22
C ASP A 703 15.47 -21.52 3.53
N TRP A 704 15.18 -22.73 3.07
CA TRP A 704 13.87 -23.36 3.22
C TRP A 704 13.70 -24.11 4.54
N SER A 705 14.70 -24.09 5.44
CA SER A 705 14.65 -24.85 6.70
C SER A 705 13.42 -24.46 7.53
N ARG A 706 13.16 -23.15 7.66
CA ARG A 706 11.98 -22.63 8.35
C ARG A 706 10.65 -23.06 7.72
N MET A 707 10.61 -23.21 6.40
CA MET A 707 9.42 -23.71 5.71
C MET A 707 9.21 -25.19 6.02
N HIS A 708 10.27 -26.00 6.01
CA HIS A 708 10.18 -27.42 6.36
C HIS A 708 9.69 -27.61 7.80
N GLU A 709 10.22 -26.83 8.76
CA GLU A 709 9.78 -26.86 10.16
C GLU A 709 8.29 -26.54 10.29
N ILE A 710 7.81 -25.49 9.62
CA ILE A 710 6.36 -25.14 9.63
C ILE A 710 5.54 -26.28 9.02
N LEU A 711 5.97 -26.82 7.88
CA LEU A 711 5.26 -27.91 7.21
C LEU A 711 5.17 -29.17 8.07
N GLU A 712 6.23 -29.51 8.80
CA GLU A 712 6.24 -30.63 9.75
C GLU A 712 5.32 -30.35 10.95
N ALA A 713 5.31 -29.12 11.46
CA ALA A 713 4.50 -28.70 12.60
C ALA A 713 3.02 -28.44 12.27
N LEU A 714 2.64 -28.33 10.99
CA LEU A 714 1.23 -28.13 10.60
C LEU A 714 0.36 -29.26 11.16
N PRO A 715 -0.64 -28.97 12.02
CA PRO A 715 -1.47 -30.01 12.61
C PRO A 715 -2.49 -30.59 11.61
N ALA A 716 -2.90 -31.84 11.84
CA ALA A 716 -4.03 -32.42 11.11
C ALA A 716 -5.32 -31.61 11.38
N GLY A 717 -6.22 -31.59 10.39
CA GLY A 717 -7.47 -30.82 10.44
C GLY A 717 -7.28 -29.33 10.17
N HIS A 718 -6.06 -28.90 9.82
CA HIS A 718 -5.74 -27.52 9.47
C HIS A 718 -5.04 -27.44 8.12
N TRP A 719 -5.14 -26.28 7.48
CA TRP A 719 -4.45 -25.95 6.24
C TRP A 719 -3.87 -24.53 6.30
N THR A 720 -2.99 -24.18 5.38
CA THR A 720 -2.48 -22.81 5.23
C THR A 720 -2.38 -22.44 3.76
N SER A 721 -2.24 -21.15 3.44
CA SER A 721 -2.07 -20.73 2.05
C SER A 721 -0.61 -20.59 1.64
N TYR A 722 -0.30 -20.70 0.34
CA TYR A 722 1.01 -20.36 -0.21
C TYR A 722 1.44 -18.91 0.14
N SER A 723 0.48 -18.01 0.37
CA SER A 723 0.75 -16.64 0.78
C SER A 723 1.15 -16.53 2.24
N ASP A 724 0.38 -17.14 3.14
CA ASP A 724 0.66 -17.08 4.58
C ASP A 724 1.96 -17.82 4.92
N LEU A 725 2.18 -18.97 4.28
CA LEU A 725 3.43 -19.72 4.46
C LEU A 725 4.63 -18.95 3.90
N ALA A 726 4.49 -18.27 2.76
CA ALA A 726 5.55 -17.43 2.22
C ALA A 726 5.86 -16.23 3.13
N ASP A 727 4.83 -15.60 3.69
CA ASP A 727 4.97 -14.50 4.63
C ASP A 727 5.65 -14.95 5.93
N ALA A 728 5.25 -16.09 6.50
CA ALA A 728 5.85 -16.65 7.72
C ALA A 728 7.34 -17.03 7.52
N VAL A 729 7.67 -17.48 6.31
CA VAL A 729 9.03 -17.89 5.93
C VAL A 729 9.89 -16.70 5.50
N GLY A 730 9.30 -15.57 5.08
CA GLY A 730 10.01 -14.37 4.63
C GLY A 730 10.35 -14.38 3.13
N THR A 731 9.53 -15.01 2.30
CA THR A 731 9.68 -15.12 0.84
C THR A 731 8.41 -14.66 0.10
N ALA A 732 8.33 -14.91 -1.20
CA ALA A 732 7.11 -14.66 -1.99
C ALA A 732 6.40 -16.00 -2.34
N PRO A 733 5.07 -15.99 -2.58
CA PRO A 733 4.29 -17.21 -2.81
C PRO A 733 4.75 -18.01 -4.03
N GLN A 734 5.19 -17.32 -5.10
CA GLN A 734 5.59 -17.96 -6.35
C GLN A 734 6.92 -18.76 -6.23
N PRO A 735 8.02 -18.21 -5.66
CA PRO A 735 9.20 -18.98 -5.30
C PRO A 735 8.92 -20.17 -4.37
N LEU A 736 8.09 -19.97 -3.35
CA LEU A 736 7.71 -21.01 -2.38
C LEU A 736 6.91 -22.14 -3.04
N GLY A 737 5.88 -21.82 -3.83
CA GLY A 737 5.13 -22.83 -4.59
C GLY A 737 6.00 -23.60 -5.59
N THR A 738 6.95 -22.92 -6.25
CA THR A 738 7.92 -23.58 -7.13
C THR A 738 8.85 -24.52 -6.38
N HIS A 739 9.20 -24.19 -5.14
CA HIS A 739 10.01 -25.03 -4.27
C HIS A 739 9.23 -26.24 -3.77
N ILE A 740 8.05 -26.04 -3.17
CA ILE A 740 7.17 -27.12 -2.67
C ILE A 740 6.88 -28.14 -3.79
N ALA A 741 6.55 -27.69 -5.00
CA ALA A 741 6.28 -28.60 -6.13
C ALA A 741 7.49 -29.44 -6.59
N ARG A 742 8.72 -29.11 -6.16
CA ARG A 742 9.96 -29.84 -6.49
C ARG A 742 10.60 -30.48 -5.26
N CYS A 743 10.08 -30.20 -4.08
CA CYS A 743 10.65 -30.57 -2.79
C CYS A 743 10.19 -31.97 -2.41
N ARG A 744 11.09 -32.95 -2.55
CA ARG A 744 10.82 -34.35 -2.18
C ARG A 744 10.86 -34.60 -0.66
N GLN A 745 11.18 -33.58 0.13
CA GLN A 745 11.32 -33.66 1.59
C GLN A 745 10.25 -32.87 2.33
N CYS A 746 9.33 -32.20 1.60
CA CYS A 746 8.31 -31.37 2.20
C CYS A 746 7.19 -32.23 2.79
N ALA A 747 7.19 -32.37 4.11
CA ALA A 747 6.12 -33.03 4.85
C ALA A 747 4.80 -32.26 4.70
N ASN A 748 3.65 -32.94 4.81
CA ASN A 748 2.32 -32.33 4.89
C ASN A 748 1.99 -31.28 3.79
N ALA A 749 2.65 -31.33 2.62
CA ALA A 749 2.52 -30.30 1.60
C ALA A 749 1.09 -30.16 1.03
N TRP A 750 0.26 -31.20 1.15
CA TRP A 750 -1.15 -31.17 0.76
C TRP A 750 -1.99 -30.22 1.61
N ARG A 751 -1.50 -29.83 2.80
CA ARG A 751 -2.11 -28.81 3.67
C ARG A 751 -1.81 -27.37 3.21
N VAL A 752 -1.07 -27.17 2.11
CA VAL A 752 -0.80 -25.85 1.53
C VAL A 752 -1.67 -25.61 0.30
N LEU A 753 -2.65 -24.71 0.42
CA LEU A 753 -3.66 -24.42 -0.59
C LEU A 753 -3.46 -23.04 -1.22
N GLY A 754 -4.20 -22.78 -2.30
CA GLY A 754 -4.39 -21.42 -2.82
C GLY A 754 -4.99 -20.51 -1.75
N SER A 755 -4.80 -19.20 -1.88
CA SER A 755 -5.38 -18.21 -0.94
C SER A 755 -6.91 -18.24 -0.88
N ASP A 756 -7.54 -18.82 -1.90
CA ASP A 756 -8.98 -19.07 -2.02
C ASP A 756 -9.43 -20.42 -1.41
N GLY A 757 -8.52 -21.21 -0.85
CA GLY A 757 -8.82 -22.51 -0.24
C GLY A 757 -8.92 -23.66 -1.23
N ARG A 758 -8.49 -23.49 -2.49
CA ARG A 758 -8.42 -24.58 -3.47
C ARG A 758 -7.09 -25.30 -3.43
N VAL A 759 -7.10 -26.62 -3.65
CA VAL A 759 -5.88 -27.37 -3.97
C VAL A 759 -5.28 -26.80 -5.25
N ALA A 760 -3.99 -26.45 -5.22
CA ALA A 760 -3.32 -25.85 -6.35
C ALA A 760 -3.30 -26.82 -7.55
N SER A 761 -3.62 -26.33 -8.74
CA SER A 761 -3.65 -27.14 -9.98
C SER A 761 -2.28 -27.72 -10.38
N GLY A 762 -1.19 -27.21 -9.79
CA GLY A 762 0.17 -27.71 -9.96
C GLY A 762 0.73 -28.47 -8.75
N PHE A 763 -0.11 -28.92 -7.82
CA PHE A 763 0.33 -29.73 -6.68
C PHE A 763 0.92 -31.08 -7.17
N ALA A 764 1.99 -31.51 -6.51
CA ALA A 764 2.64 -32.78 -6.77
C ALA A 764 3.08 -33.40 -5.43
N TRP A 765 2.86 -34.71 -5.28
CA TRP A 765 3.33 -35.45 -4.11
C TRP A 765 4.85 -35.54 -4.07
N ALA A 766 5.40 -35.55 -2.85
CA ALA A 766 6.83 -35.74 -2.63
C ALA A 766 7.32 -37.11 -3.15
N ASP A 767 6.48 -38.14 -3.00
CA ASP A 767 6.63 -39.43 -3.68
C ASP A 767 5.84 -39.41 -5.01
N PRO A 768 6.50 -39.50 -6.17
CA PRO A 768 5.83 -39.56 -7.47
C PRO A 768 4.92 -40.78 -7.67
N ALA A 769 5.00 -41.80 -6.81
CA ALA A 769 4.11 -42.96 -6.83
C ALA A 769 2.82 -42.76 -6.02
N ASP A 770 2.72 -41.67 -5.24
CA ASP A 770 1.51 -41.32 -4.48
C ASP A 770 0.50 -40.61 -5.39
N ASP A 771 -0.69 -41.18 -5.52
CA ASP A 771 -1.78 -40.72 -6.38
C ASP A 771 -3.04 -40.33 -5.60
N ARG A 772 -2.93 -40.22 -4.27
CA ARG A 772 -4.05 -39.83 -3.41
C ARG A 772 -4.55 -38.42 -3.75
N ASP A 773 -5.85 -38.21 -3.63
CA ASP A 773 -6.46 -36.90 -3.81
C ASP A 773 -6.22 -36.02 -2.56
N PRO A 774 -5.50 -34.89 -2.68
CA PRO A 774 -5.24 -33.99 -1.57
C PRO A 774 -6.51 -33.47 -0.88
N GLU A 775 -7.60 -33.25 -1.63
CA GLU A 775 -8.86 -32.78 -1.06
C GLU A 775 -9.52 -33.86 -0.20
N LEU A 776 -9.52 -35.12 -0.67
CA LEU A 776 -10.04 -36.23 0.12
C LEU A 776 -9.23 -36.44 1.40
N LEU A 777 -7.90 -36.35 1.31
CA LEU A 777 -7.04 -36.51 2.48
C LEU A 777 -7.27 -35.40 3.52
N LEU A 778 -7.45 -34.15 3.08
CA LEU A 778 -7.79 -33.03 3.97
C LEU A 778 -9.15 -33.24 4.65
N ARG A 779 -10.14 -33.75 3.92
CA ARG A 779 -11.46 -34.09 4.50
C ARG A 779 -11.35 -35.20 5.55
N GLU A 780 -10.53 -36.23 5.31
CA GLU A 780 -10.24 -37.29 6.28
C GLU A 780 -9.52 -36.76 7.53
N GLU A 781 -8.70 -35.73 7.37
CA GLU A 781 -8.04 -35.03 8.48
C GLU A 781 -8.99 -34.10 9.25
N GLY A 782 -10.22 -33.91 8.80
CA GLY A 782 -11.24 -33.08 9.46
C GLY A 782 -11.42 -31.69 8.85
N VAL A 783 -10.78 -31.39 7.71
CA VAL A 783 -10.97 -30.11 7.00
C VAL A 783 -12.30 -30.13 6.25
N THR A 784 -13.24 -29.28 6.67
CA THR A 784 -14.51 -29.07 5.95
C THR A 784 -14.27 -28.33 4.63
N PHE A 785 -14.96 -28.74 3.57
CA PHE A 785 -14.96 -28.04 2.27
C PHE A 785 -16.39 -27.62 1.89
N VAL A 786 -16.54 -26.37 1.46
CA VAL A 786 -17.81 -25.81 0.98
C VAL A 786 -17.60 -25.36 -0.48
N ASN A 787 -18.40 -25.88 -1.41
CA ASN A 787 -18.28 -25.59 -2.85
C ASN A 787 -16.87 -25.81 -3.45
N GLY A 788 -16.13 -26.79 -2.95
CA GLY A 788 -14.77 -27.12 -3.39
C GLY A 788 -13.69 -26.18 -2.84
N LEU A 789 -13.99 -25.40 -1.80
CA LEU A 789 -13.06 -24.54 -1.07
C LEU A 789 -12.93 -25.03 0.37
N ALA A 790 -11.70 -25.13 0.88
CA ALA A 790 -11.46 -25.45 2.29
C ALA A 790 -11.98 -24.34 3.21
N ASP A 791 -12.64 -24.71 4.30
CA ASP A 791 -13.19 -23.78 5.28
C ASP A 791 -12.06 -22.97 5.93
N VAL A 792 -12.22 -21.64 5.94
CA VAL A 792 -11.25 -20.69 6.49
C VAL A 792 -11.07 -20.88 8.00
N GLN A 793 -12.04 -21.46 8.72
CA GLN A 793 -11.89 -21.77 10.15
C GLN A 793 -10.75 -22.76 10.44
N HIS A 794 -10.38 -23.58 9.47
CA HIS A 794 -9.27 -24.52 9.56
C HIS A 794 -7.95 -23.93 9.02
N ARG A 795 -7.95 -22.66 8.58
CA ARG A 795 -6.77 -22.00 8.03
C ARG A 795 -5.88 -21.43 9.12
N LEU A 796 -4.60 -21.74 9.07
CA LEU A 796 -3.56 -21.11 9.87
C LEU A 796 -2.92 -19.98 9.04
N ASP A 797 -3.02 -18.75 9.54
CA ASP A 797 -2.39 -17.56 8.96
C ASP A 797 -0.91 -17.44 9.36
N SER A 798 -0.20 -16.46 8.80
CA SER A 798 1.25 -16.34 8.98
C SER A 798 1.69 -16.11 10.43
N GLU A 799 0.83 -15.52 11.27
CA GLU A 799 1.06 -15.36 12.71
C GLU A 799 0.90 -16.69 13.45
N ALA A 800 -0.16 -17.45 13.17
CA ALA A 800 -0.36 -18.78 13.72
C ALA A 800 0.77 -19.76 13.32
N LEU A 801 1.27 -19.67 12.08
CA LEU A 801 2.42 -20.45 11.62
C LEU A 801 3.72 -20.04 12.33
N ALA A 802 3.90 -18.76 12.64
CA ALA A 802 5.06 -18.29 13.40
C ALA A 802 5.03 -18.77 14.86
N VAL A 803 3.83 -18.91 15.45
CA VAL A 803 3.65 -19.46 16.81
C VAL A 803 3.93 -20.96 16.86
N LEU A 804 3.61 -21.73 15.80
CA LEU A 804 3.95 -23.16 15.72
C LEU A 804 5.46 -23.43 15.89
N LEU A 805 6.31 -22.48 15.48
CA LEU A 805 7.77 -22.58 15.63
C LEU A 805 8.27 -22.17 17.01
N ALA A 806 7.51 -21.36 17.76
CA ALA A 806 7.90 -20.88 19.09
C ALA A 806 7.52 -21.85 20.22
N ALA A 807 6.82 -22.95 19.90
CA ALA A 807 6.35 -23.94 20.87
C ALA A 807 7.36 -25.07 21.17
N ASP A 808 8.46 -25.15 20.41
CA ASP A 808 9.51 -26.17 20.54
C ASP A 808 10.86 -25.66 21.11
N ASP A 809 10.92 -24.39 21.55
CA ASP A 809 12.10 -23.76 22.20
C ASP A 809 11.96 -23.62 23.73
#